data_AF-E5DMQ5-F1
#
_entry.id   AF-E5DMQ5-F1
#
_cell.length_a   1.000
_cell.length_b   1.000
_cell.length_c   1.000
_cell.angle_alpha   90.00
_cell.angle_beta   90.00
_cell.angle_gamma   90.00
#
_symmetry.space_group_name_H-M   'P 1'
#
loop_
_entity.id
_entity.type
_entity.pdbx_description
1 polymer ?
#
loop_
_entity_poly.entity_id
_entity_poly.type
_entity_poly.pdbx_seq_one_letter_code
_entity_poly.pdbx_strand_id
1 'polypeptide(L)'
;PMSPAFDHMLTVGNLVFTGIFTAEMVFKLIAMDPYHYFQVGWNIFDSIIVTLSLVELGLANVQGLSVLRSFRLLRVFKLAKSWPTLNMLIKIIGNSVGALGNLTLVLAIIVFIFAVVGMQLFGKSYKDCVCKIAEDCELPRWHMNDFFHSFLIVFRILCGEWIETMWDCMEVAGAGMCLVVFMMVMVIGNLVVLNLFLALLLSSFSGDNLAGGDDDGEMNNLQIAIGRITRGIDWIKAFAMGFIWKLLGKKAKEGDGGAEEEMQEDLSKETFAMNDTKAIEAPSADLKMLDGLSHWVDDVHPSGFLLNAEGTLSVPIAQGESDLENPDDDEECSSEEEPEQVEMSESNKPAHAQDDSSECSTVDYRPPEPLLEEVLEEEEEPEQQEPEACFTEDCFRRMPCLMVDITQGKGKTWWKLRKTCFTIVEHGYFETFIIFMILLSSGALAFEDIYIEKRRVIKIILEYADKVFTYVFVIEMVLKWVAYGFKVYFTNAWCWLDFLIVDVSLISLTANLMGYSELGPIKSLRTLRALRPLRALSRFEGMRVVVNALVGAILSIFNVLLVCLIFWLIFSIMGVNLFAGKFYYCINTTSEERLPIDVVNNKSDCMALMHTNEVRWVNVKVNYDNVGLGYLSLLQVATFKGWMDIMYAAVDSREVGEQPSYEVNIYMYLYFVIFIIFGSFFTLNLFIGVIIDNFNQQKKKLGGKDIFMTEEQKKYYNAMKKLGSKKPVKPIPRPSNKIQGMVFDFITQQFFDIFIMVLICLNMVTMMVETDDQSEDKENVLYQINLVFIVIFTCECVLKMFALRQYFFTIGWNIFDFVVVILSVLGIMLSDIIEKYFVSPTLFRVIRLARIGRVLRLIKGAKGIRTLLFALMMSLPALFNIGLLLFLIMFIFSIFGMSNFAYVKKQAGIDDMFNFETFGNSIICLFEITTSAGWDGLLLPILNSGPPDCDPNVENPGSDVRGNCGNPGMG
;
A
#
# COMPACT_ATOMS: atom_id res chain seq x y z
N PRO A 1 -31.70 -2.05 -18.56
CA PRO A 1 -32.33 -3.08 -19.43
C PRO A 1 -31.97 -2.81 -20.90
N MET A 2 -31.73 -3.85 -21.69
CA MET A 2 -31.42 -3.73 -23.13
C MET A 2 -32.69 -3.61 -23.96
N SER A 3 -32.62 -2.94 -25.11
CA SER A 3 -33.71 -2.91 -26.09
C SER A 3 -33.59 -4.09 -27.07
N PRO A 4 -34.70 -4.62 -27.63
CA PRO A 4 -34.64 -5.74 -28.59
C PRO A 4 -33.78 -5.47 -29.82
N ALA A 5 -33.71 -4.20 -30.27
CA ALA A 5 -32.84 -3.79 -31.37
C ALA A 5 -31.34 -3.88 -31.02
N PHE A 6 -30.97 -3.57 -29.78
CA PHE A 6 -29.59 -3.66 -29.29
C PHE A 6 -29.18 -5.13 -29.05
N ASP A 7 -30.07 -5.94 -28.49
CA ASP A 7 -29.85 -7.38 -28.30
C ASP A 7 -29.69 -8.13 -29.65
N HIS A 8 -30.54 -7.81 -30.64
CA HIS A 8 -30.38 -8.31 -32.00
C HIS A 8 -29.05 -7.87 -32.62
N MET A 9 -28.62 -6.62 -32.42
CA MET A 9 -27.32 -6.12 -32.89
C MET A 9 -26.14 -6.89 -32.24
N LEU A 10 -26.19 -7.13 -30.93
CA LEU A 10 -25.18 -7.94 -30.22
C LEU A 10 -25.16 -9.38 -30.74
N THR A 11 -26.32 -9.98 -30.99
CA THR A 11 -26.45 -11.35 -31.51
C THR A 11 -25.83 -11.48 -32.91
N VAL A 12 -26.17 -10.57 -33.84
CA VAL A 12 -25.58 -10.53 -35.19
C VAL A 12 -24.07 -10.28 -35.14
N GLY A 13 -23.61 -9.33 -34.31
CA GLY A 13 -22.17 -9.04 -34.14
C GLY A 13 -21.38 -10.24 -33.64
N ASN A 14 -21.91 -10.96 -32.64
CA ASN A 14 -21.31 -12.19 -32.11
C ASN A 14 -21.15 -13.29 -33.17
N LEU A 15 -22.15 -13.44 -34.05
CA LEU A 15 -22.11 -14.40 -35.16
C LEU A 15 -21.05 -14.01 -36.19
N VAL A 16 -20.97 -12.73 -36.58
CA VAL A 16 -19.94 -12.21 -37.50
C VAL A 16 -18.53 -12.44 -36.95
N PHE A 17 -18.27 -12.09 -35.68
CA PHE A 17 -16.96 -12.34 -35.07
C PHE A 17 -16.61 -13.82 -35.03
N THR A 18 -17.56 -14.70 -34.69
CA THR A 18 -17.33 -16.15 -34.68
C THR A 18 -17.01 -16.67 -36.07
N GLY A 19 -17.71 -16.21 -37.11
CA GLY A 19 -17.40 -16.53 -38.50
C GLY A 19 -15.98 -16.10 -38.92
N ILE A 20 -15.55 -14.90 -38.53
CA ILE A 20 -14.20 -14.39 -38.80
C ILE A 20 -13.13 -15.28 -38.14
N PHE A 21 -13.29 -15.63 -36.85
CA PHE A 21 -12.33 -16.49 -36.16
C PHE A 21 -12.33 -17.95 -36.69
N THR A 22 -13.47 -18.47 -37.13
CA THR A 22 -13.54 -19.77 -37.82
C THR A 22 -12.80 -19.73 -39.16
N ALA A 23 -12.95 -18.64 -39.94
CA ALA A 23 -12.20 -18.45 -41.17
C ALA A 23 -10.70 -18.30 -40.93
N GLU A 24 -10.27 -17.53 -39.90
CA GLU A 24 -8.86 -17.41 -39.47
C GLU A 24 -8.26 -18.79 -39.18
N MET A 25 -8.95 -19.63 -38.41
CA MET A 25 -8.52 -20.99 -38.09
C MET A 25 -8.41 -21.89 -39.33
N VAL A 26 -9.43 -21.87 -40.22
CA VAL A 26 -9.45 -22.71 -41.43
C VAL A 26 -8.35 -22.30 -42.41
N PHE A 27 -8.13 -21.00 -42.65
CA PHE A 27 -7.05 -20.54 -43.52
C PHE A 27 -5.66 -20.90 -42.95
N LYS A 28 -5.46 -20.82 -41.62
CA LYS A 28 -4.21 -21.27 -40.98
C LYS A 28 -3.97 -22.76 -41.12
N LEU A 29 -5.00 -23.59 -40.95
CA LEU A 29 -4.92 -25.06 -41.12
C LEU A 29 -4.57 -25.45 -42.56
N ILE A 30 -5.10 -24.71 -43.56
CA ILE A 30 -4.78 -24.91 -44.98
C ILE A 30 -3.36 -24.44 -45.32
N ALA A 31 -2.87 -23.37 -44.69
CA ALA A 31 -1.59 -22.74 -45.04
C ALA A 31 -0.34 -23.39 -44.39
N MET A 32 -0.47 -24.13 -43.29
CA MET A 32 0.65 -24.67 -42.51
C MET A 32 0.65 -26.20 -42.36
N ASP A 33 -0.33 -26.89 -42.94
CA ASP A 33 -0.78 -28.24 -42.60
C ASP A 33 -1.27 -28.39 -41.14
N PRO A 34 -2.24 -29.30 -40.87
CA PRO A 34 -2.71 -29.55 -39.51
C PRO A 34 -1.60 -29.96 -38.53
N TYR A 35 -0.58 -30.68 -38.99
CA TYR A 35 0.50 -31.18 -38.14
C TYR A 35 1.33 -30.05 -37.52
N HIS A 36 1.85 -29.11 -38.33
CA HIS A 36 2.61 -27.98 -37.81
C HIS A 36 1.70 -26.95 -37.12
N TYR A 37 0.45 -26.79 -37.59
CA TYR A 37 -0.53 -25.93 -36.90
C TYR A 37 -0.68 -26.31 -35.42
N PHE A 38 -0.83 -27.60 -35.10
CA PHE A 38 -1.00 -28.10 -33.74
C PHE A 38 0.30 -28.26 -32.93
N GLN A 39 1.49 -28.01 -33.50
CA GLN A 39 2.74 -27.93 -32.71
C GLN A 39 2.81 -26.62 -31.89
N VAL A 40 2.16 -25.55 -32.34
CA VAL A 40 2.20 -24.24 -31.68
C VAL A 40 1.09 -24.14 -30.63
N GLY A 41 1.42 -24.12 -29.35
CA GLY A 41 0.44 -24.09 -28.25
C GLY A 41 -0.64 -23.00 -28.35
N TRP A 42 -0.28 -21.82 -28.86
CA TRP A 42 -1.24 -20.73 -29.11
C TRP A 42 -2.27 -21.04 -30.21
N ASN A 43 -1.92 -21.87 -31.20
CA ASN A 43 -2.85 -22.32 -32.24
C ASN A 43 -3.80 -23.41 -31.70
N ILE A 44 -3.30 -24.29 -30.82
CA ILE A 44 -4.14 -25.25 -30.08
C ILE A 44 -5.20 -24.49 -29.26
N PHE A 45 -4.77 -23.49 -28.48
CA PHE A 45 -5.66 -22.67 -27.64
C PHE A 45 -6.73 -21.93 -28.47
N ASP A 46 -6.34 -21.32 -29.59
CA ASP A 46 -7.27 -20.66 -30.51
C ASP A 46 -8.29 -21.66 -31.11
N SER A 47 -7.81 -22.84 -31.52
CA SER A 47 -8.65 -23.92 -32.03
C SER A 47 -9.68 -24.40 -31.00
N ILE A 48 -9.34 -24.46 -29.71
CA ILE A 48 -10.27 -24.81 -28.63
C ILE A 48 -11.36 -23.75 -28.48
N ILE A 49 -11.02 -22.45 -28.49
CA ILE A 49 -12.04 -21.40 -28.34
C ILE A 49 -12.93 -21.30 -29.58
N VAL A 50 -12.38 -21.54 -30.78
CA VAL A 50 -13.18 -21.60 -32.03
C VAL A 50 -14.13 -22.79 -32.03
N THR A 51 -13.69 -24.00 -31.65
CA THR A 51 -14.60 -25.16 -31.57
C THR A 51 -15.67 -24.99 -30.50
N LEU A 52 -15.33 -24.48 -29.31
CA LEU A 52 -16.32 -24.14 -28.27
C LEU A 52 -17.35 -23.09 -28.75
N SER A 53 -16.93 -22.11 -29.55
CA SER A 53 -17.85 -21.11 -30.13
C SER A 53 -18.82 -21.72 -31.15
N LEU A 54 -18.37 -22.71 -31.93
CA LEU A 54 -19.22 -23.45 -32.87
C LEU A 54 -20.17 -24.42 -32.15
N VAL A 55 -19.72 -25.02 -31.04
CA VAL A 55 -20.56 -25.87 -30.17
C VAL A 55 -21.67 -25.05 -29.50
N GLU A 56 -21.40 -23.83 -29.03
CA GLU A 56 -22.47 -22.93 -28.51
C GLU A 56 -23.53 -22.63 -29.56
N LEU A 57 -23.12 -22.33 -30.80
CA LEU A 57 -24.03 -22.06 -31.91
C LEU A 57 -24.86 -23.30 -32.29
N GLY A 58 -24.26 -24.50 -32.22
CA GLY A 58 -24.97 -25.77 -32.43
C GLY A 58 -25.90 -26.20 -31.28
N LEU A 59 -25.69 -25.69 -30.06
CA LEU A 59 -26.46 -26.01 -28.86
C LEU A 59 -27.40 -24.87 -28.39
N ALA A 60 -27.72 -23.92 -29.27
CA ALA A 60 -28.50 -22.71 -28.96
C ALA A 60 -29.88 -22.95 -28.28
N ASN A 61 -30.42 -24.17 -28.36
CA ASN A 61 -31.69 -24.56 -27.71
C ASN A 61 -31.53 -25.06 -26.26
N VAL A 62 -30.30 -25.21 -25.73
CA VAL A 62 -30.05 -25.74 -24.39
C VAL A 62 -29.89 -24.61 -23.37
N GLN A 63 -30.97 -24.31 -22.65
CA GLN A 63 -30.95 -23.40 -21.50
C GLN A 63 -29.98 -23.95 -20.41
N GLY A 64 -29.28 -23.06 -19.72
CA GLY A 64 -28.26 -23.39 -18.71
C GLY A 64 -26.81 -23.48 -19.23
N LEU A 65 -26.58 -23.77 -20.52
CA LEU A 65 -25.22 -23.78 -21.10
C LEU A 65 -24.70 -22.40 -21.55
N SER A 66 -25.34 -21.30 -21.11
CA SER A 66 -24.96 -19.92 -21.45
C SER A 66 -23.52 -19.56 -21.07
N VAL A 67 -22.92 -20.24 -20.09
CA VAL A 67 -21.50 -20.10 -19.71
C VAL A 67 -20.56 -20.30 -20.90
N LEU A 68 -20.88 -21.20 -21.83
CA LEU A 68 -20.07 -21.46 -23.03
C LEU A 68 -19.92 -20.21 -23.92
N ARG A 69 -20.89 -19.28 -23.87
CA ARG A 69 -20.80 -17.98 -24.53
C ARG A 69 -19.63 -17.17 -24.00
N SER A 70 -19.44 -17.14 -22.68
CA SER A 70 -18.39 -16.37 -22.01
C SER A 70 -16.97 -16.87 -22.33
N PHE A 71 -16.77 -18.14 -22.67
CA PHE A 71 -15.44 -18.65 -23.05
C PHE A 71 -14.85 -17.99 -24.31
N ARG A 72 -15.64 -17.30 -25.16
CA ARG A 72 -15.09 -16.49 -26.26
C ARG A 72 -14.21 -15.32 -25.79
N LEU A 73 -14.38 -14.88 -24.55
CA LEU A 73 -13.58 -13.82 -23.91
C LEU A 73 -12.13 -14.26 -23.68
N LEU A 74 -11.85 -15.57 -23.58
CA LEU A 74 -10.48 -16.10 -23.45
C LEU A 74 -9.59 -15.73 -24.65
N ARG A 75 -10.15 -15.30 -25.79
CA ARG A 75 -9.41 -14.73 -26.92
C ARG A 75 -8.60 -13.48 -26.53
N VAL A 76 -8.98 -12.76 -25.46
CA VAL A 76 -8.22 -11.61 -24.94
C VAL A 76 -6.77 -12.00 -24.59
N PHE A 77 -6.52 -13.23 -24.15
CA PHE A 77 -5.16 -13.70 -23.88
C PHE A 77 -4.25 -13.76 -25.11
N LYS A 78 -4.79 -13.71 -26.36
CA LYS A 78 -3.96 -13.51 -27.57
C LYS A 78 -3.09 -12.24 -27.48
N LEU A 79 -3.54 -11.20 -26.75
CA LEU A 79 -2.82 -9.94 -26.56
C LEU A 79 -1.51 -10.10 -25.78
N ALA A 80 -1.35 -11.19 -25.01
CA ALA A 80 -0.12 -11.46 -24.25
C ALA A 80 1.12 -11.61 -25.16
N LYS A 81 0.95 -12.07 -26.40
CA LYS A 81 2.02 -12.11 -27.41
C LYS A 81 2.62 -10.73 -27.70
N SER A 82 1.82 -9.68 -27.62
CA SER A 82 2.19 -8.30 -27.92
C SER A 82 2.38 -7.42 -26.68
N TRP A 83 2.11 -7.94 -25.48
CA TRP A 83 2.08 -7.15 -24.25
C TRP A 83 2.75 -7.88 -23.07
N PRO A 84 4.00 -7.52 -22.72
CA PRO A 84 4.82 -8.32 -21.82
C PRO A 84 4.28 -8.45 -20.37
N THR A 85 3.57 -7.45 -19.84
CA THR A 85 2.99 -7.56 -18.48
C THR A 85 1.80 -8.53 -18.42
N LEU A 86 1.01 -8.66 -19.50
CA LEU A 86 -0.01 -9.70 -19.61
C LEU A 86 0.63 -11.08 -19.84
N ASN A 87 1.77 -11.15 -20.54
CA ASN A 87 2.57 -12.37 -20.64
C ASN A 87 3.10 -12.81 -19.25
N MET A 88 3.58 -11.87 -18.42
CA MET A 88 4.02 -12.14 -17.05
C MET A 88 2.91 -12.78 -16.19
N LEU A 89 1.66 -12.30 -16.29
CA LEU A 89 0.53 -12.94 -15.60
C LEU A 89 0.32 -14.40 -16.05
N ILE A 90 0.41 -14.67 -17.36
CA ILE A 90 0.29 -16.03 -17.90
C ILE A 90 1.48 -16.91 -17.48
N LYS A 91 2.72 -16.37 -17.43
CA LYS A 91 3.89 -17.08 -16.88
C LYS A 91 3.65 -17.49 -15.41
N ILE A 92 3.15 -16.59 -14.57
CA ILE A 92 2.89 -16.85 -13.14
C ILE A 92 1.85 -17.99 -12.98
N ILE A 93 0.75 -17.92 -13.72
CA ILE A 93 -0.30 -18.97 -13.72
C ILE A 93 0.24 -20.30 -14.30
N GLY A 94 1.12 -20.25 -15.30
CA GLY A 94 1.79 -21.45 -15.83
C GLY A 94 2.72 -22.10 -14.80
N ASN A 95 3.50 -21.30 -14.07
CA ASN A 95 4.45 -21.77 -13.08
C ASN A 95 3.77 -22.43 -11.87
N SER A 96 2.56 -21.99 -11.48
CA SER A 96 1.79 -22.64 -10.40
C SER A 96 1.32 -24.05 -10.75
N VAL A 97 1.12 -24.35 -12.04
CA VAL A 97 0.72 -25.69 -12.51
C VAL A 97 1.93 -26.54 -12.89
N GLY A 98 2.99 -25.92 -13.40
CA GLY A 98 4.26 -26.55 -13.75
C GLY A 98 5.18 -26.75 -12.55
N ALA A 99 6.22 -25.92 -12.44
CA ALA A 99 7.30 -26.08 -11.47
C ALA A 99 6.83 -26.12 -10.00
N LEU A 100 5.77 -25.38 -9.66
CA LEU A 100 5.19 -25.33 -8.31
C LEU A 100 3.93 -26.22 -8.17
N GLY A 101 3.62 -27.05 -9.17
CA GLY A 101 2.44 -27.92 -9.20
C GLY A 101 2.31 -28.84 -7.99
N ASN A 102 3.44 -29.29 -7.44
CA ASN A 102 3.49 -30.10 -6.21
C ASN A 102 2.98 -29.32 -4.98
N LEU A 103 3.28 -28.02 -4.86
CA LEU A 103 2.81 -27.20 -3.74
C LEU A 103 1.32 -26.86 -3.88
N THR A 104 0.84 -26.59 -5.10
CA THR A 104 -0.61 -26.41 -5.34
C THR A 104 -1.40 -27.68 -5.08
N LEU A 105 -0.82 -28.86 -5.40
CA LEU A 105 -1.42 -30.16 -5.12
C LEU A 105 -1.45 -30.45 -3.61
N VAL A 106 -0.40 -30.09 -2.86
CA VAL A 106 -0.37 -30.18 -1.39
C VAL A 106 -1.45 -29.29 -0.77
N LEU A 107 -1.62 -28.05 -1.24
CA LEU A 107 -2.69 -27.16 -0.79
C LEU A 107 -4.09 -27.75 -1.07
N ALA A 108 -4.31 -28.29 -2.27
CA ALA A 108 -5.58 -28.93 -2.63
C ALA A 108 -5.89 -30.17 -1.77
N ILE A 109 -4.88 -31.00 -1.46
CA ILE A 109 -5.02 -32.15 -0.55
C ILE A 109 -5.36 -31.68 0.87
N ILE A 110 -4.70 -30.65 1.39
CA ILE A 110 -4.94 -30.13 2.74
C ILE A 110 -6.37 -29.55 2.86
N VAL A 111 -6.82 -28.77 1.87
CA VAL A 111 -8.20 -28.26 1.81
C VAL A 111 -9.21 -29.42 1.75
N PHE A 112 -8.96 -30.44 0.93
CA PHE A 112 -9.82 -31.63 0.85
C PHE A 112 -9.90 -32.39 2.18
N ILE A 113 -8.75 -32.62 2.84
CA ILE A 113 -8.69 -33.30 4.14
C ILE A 113 -9.51 -32.52 5.17
N PHE A 114 -9.32 -31.21 5.28
CA PHE A 114 -10.04 -30.41 6.27
C PHE A 114 -11.54 -30.32 5.98
N ALA A 115 -11.97 -30.27 4.71
CA ALA A 115 -13.40 -30.33 4.35
C ALA A 115 -14.03 -31.67 4.74
N VAL A 116 -13.32 -32.80 4.53
CA VAL A 116 -13.81 -34.12 4.97
C VAL A 116 -13.82 -34.22 6.50
N VAL A 117 -12.80 -33.72 7.20
CA VAL A 117 -12.72 -33.74 8.67
C VAL A 117 -13.83 -32.89 9.30
N GLY A 118 -14.05 -31.67 8.82
CA GLY A 118 -15.12 -30.79 9.30
C GLY A 118 -16.50 -31.42 9.12
N MET A 119 -16.79 -31.95 7.94
CA MET A 119 -18.04 -32.67 7.65
C MET A 119 -18.25 -33.90 8.55
N GLN A 120 -17.22 -34.73 8.75
CA GLN A 120 -17.33 -35.95 9.56
C GLN A 120 -17.44 -35.69 11.07
N LEU A 121 -16.79 -34.64 11.58
CA LEU A 121 -16.85 -34.28 13.00
C LEU A 121 -18.13 -33.51 13.35
N PHE A 122 -18.52 -32.54 12.52
CA PHE A 122 -19.54 -31.54 12.90
C PHE A 122 -20.85 -31.67 12.11
N GLY A 123 -20.88 -32.30 10.94
CA GLY A 123 -22.04 -32.27 10.05
C GLY A 123 -23.34 -32.79 10.67
N LYS A 124 -23.25 -33.83 11.51
CA LYS A 124 -24.39 -34.32 12.31
C LYS A 124 -24.84 -33.30 13.35
N SER A 125 -23.90 -32.74 14.13
CA SER A 125 -24.20 -31.74 15.16
C SER A 125 -24.87 -30.50 14.57
N TYR A 126 -24.45 -30.03 13.39
CA TYR A 126 -25.16 -28.95 12.67
C TYR A 126 -26.62 -29.33 12.43
N LYS A 127 -26.91 -30.54 11.94
CA LYS A 127 -28.27 -31.01 11.63
C LYS A 127 -29.13 -31.37 12.84
N ASP A 128 -28.51 -31.85 13.92
CA ASP A 128 -29.21 -32.25 15.16
C ASP A 128 -29.49 -31.05 16.08
N CYS A 129 -28.76 -29.93 15.91
CA CYS A 129 -28.82 -28.74 16.78
C CYS A 129 -29.17 -27.42 16.05
N VAL A 130 -29.76 -27.47 14.84
CA VAL A 130 -30.02 -26.29 13.98
C VAL A 130 -30.73 -25.14 14.73
N CYS A 131 -31.74 -25.46 15.54
CA CYS A 131 -32.52 -24.49 16.32
C CYS A 131 -31.73 -23.68 17.36
N LYS A 132 -30.42 -23.91 17.52
CA LYS A 132 -29.52 -23.05 18.30
C LYS A 132 -28.95 -21.87 17.51
N ILE A 133 -28.82 -22.04 16.19
CA ILE A 133 -28.08 -21.13 15.29
C ILE A 133 -29.00 -20.46 14.26
N ALA A 134 -30.20 -20.99 14.03
CA ALA A 134 -31.21 -20.39 13.15
C ALA A 134 -32.60 -20.45 13.80
N GLU A 135 -33.34 -19.34 13.76
CA GLU A 135 -34.66 -19.19 14.42
C GLU A 135 -35.78 -19.99 13.74
N ASP A 136 -35.64 -20.24 12.43
CA ASP A 136 -36.52 -21.07 11.62
C ASP A 136 -36.25 -22.58 11.76
N CYS A 137 -35.18 -22.96 12.47
CA CYS A 137 -34.61 -24.32 12.51
C CYS A 137 -34.19 -24.89 11.14
N GLU A 138 -33.94 -24.05 10.12
CA GLU A 138 -33.37 -24.46 8.83
C GLU A 138 -31.84 -24.28 8.78
N LEU A 139 -31.17 -25.06 7.94
CA LEU A 139 -29.71 -25.08 7.89
C LEU A 139 -29.15 -23.76 7.32
N PRO A 140 -28.30 -23.02 8.06
CA PRO A 140 -27.75 -21.76 7.58
C PRO A 140 -26.76 -22.00 6.43
N ARG A 141 -26.64 -21.01 5.54
CA ARG A 141 -25.84 -21.06 4.30
C ARG A 141 -24.38 -21.52 4.47
N TRP A 142 -23.81 -21.38 5.68
CA TRP A 142 -22.47 -21.85 6.02
C TRP A 142 -22.56 -22.99 7.04
N HIS A 143 -22.86 -24.21 6.57
CA HIS A 143 -22.96 -25.41 7.42
C HIS A 143 -21.94 -26.49 7.04
N MET A 144 -21.60 -27.38 7.98
CA MET A 144 -20.75 -28.57 7.71
C MET A 144 -21.53 -29.86 7.46
N ASN A 145 -22.86 -29.82 7.22
CA ASN A 145 -23.65 -31.03 6.92
C ASN A 145 -23.16 -31.79 5.67
N ASP A 146 -22.78 -31.06 4.62
CA ASP A 146 -22.35 -31.62 3.33
C ASP A 146 -20.94 -31.21 2.93
N PHE A 147 -20.30 -32.02 2.10
CA PHE A 147 -18.91 -31.82 1.65
C PHE A 147 -18.70 -30.47 0.96
N PHE A 148 -19.66 -30.00 0.14
CA PHE A 148 -19.47 -28.77 -0.63
C PHE A 148 -19.50 -27.53 0.26
N HIS A 149 -20.50 -27.39 1.14
CA HIS A 149 -20.54 -26.29 2.11
C HIS A 149 -19.38 -26.37 3.12
N SER A 150 -18.96 -27.57 3.54
CA SER A 150 -17.76 -27.72 4.38
C SER A 150 -16.47 -27.29 3.67
N PHE A 151 -16.31 -27.62 2.37
CA PHE A 151 -15.25 -27.08 1.51
C PHE A 151 -15.32 -25.55 1.42
N LEU A 152 -16.50 -24.97 1.24
CA LEU A 152 -16.68 -23.51 1.20
C LEU A 152 -16.30 -22.85 2.54
N ILE A 153 -16.60 -23.44 3.69
CA ILE A 153 -16.15 -22.92 5.00
C ILE A 153 -14.62 -23.00 5.12
N VAL A 154 -13.99 -24.11 4.73
CA VAL A 154 -12.51 -24.22 4.73
C VAL A 154 -11.89 -23.17 3.80
N PHE A 155 -12.48 -22.94 2.63
CA PHE A 155 -12.06 -21.87 1.72
C PHE A 155 -12.26 -20.46 2.34
N ARG A 156 -13.37 -20.22 3.05
CA ARG A 156 -13.66 -18.98 3.78
C ARG A 156 -12.60 -18.69 4.85
N ILE A 157 -12.19 -19.71 5.61
CA ILE A 157 -11.13 -19.62 6.62
C ILE A 157 -9.78 -19.22 5.97
N LEU A 158 -9.44 -19.78 4.81
CA LEU A 158 -8.23 -19.41 4.05
C LEU A 158 -8.28 -17.98 3.48
N CYS A 159 -9.48 -17.44 3.24
CA CYS A 159 -9.67 -16.02 2.88
C CYS A 159 -9.55 -15.07 4.09
N GLY A 160 -9.36 -15.61 5.30
CA GLY A 160 -9.22 -14.84 6.54
C GLY A 160 -10.51 -14.67 7.35
N GLU A 161 -11.66 -15.15 6.85
CA GLU A 161 -12.95 -15.07 7.55
C GLU A 161 -13.29 -16.39 8.25
N TRP A 162 -12.84 -16.51 9.50
CA TRP A 162 -12.99 -17.73 10.31
C TRP A 162 -13.82 -17.53 11.58
N ILE A 163 -14.04 -16.30 12.03
CA ILE A 163 -14.70 -16.01 13.31
C ILE A 163 -16.18 -16.42 13.29
N GLU A 164 -16.98 -15.91 12.35
CA GLU A 164 -18.44 -16.14 12.31
C GLU A 164 -18.77 -17.65 12.29
N THR A 165 -18.21 -18.38 11.34
CA THR A 165 -18.43 -19.84 11.20
C THR A 165 -17.85 -20.66 12.35
N MET A 166 -16.94 -20.09 13.14
CA MET A 166 -16.47 -20.69 14.39
C MET A 166 -17.49 -20.53 15.52
N TRP A 167 -18.21 -19.39 15.61
CA TRP A 167 -19.26 -19.21 16.62
C TRP A 167 -20.38 -20.23 16.43
N ASP A 168 -20.87 -20.40 15.19
CA ASP A 168 -21.88 -21.41 14.83
C ASP A 168 -21.43 -22.83 15.23
N CYS A 169 -20.18 -23.18 14.89
CA CYS A 169 -19.57 -24.46 15.26
C CYS A 169 -19.53 -24.65 16.78
N MET A 170 -19.04 -23.65 17.51
CA MET A 170 -18.85 -23.72 18.96
C MET A 170 -20.18 -23.93 19.70
N GLU A 171 -21.30 -23.41 19.16
CA GLU A 171 -22.62 -23.55 19.76
C GLU A 171 -23.28 -24.91 19.43
N VAL A 172 -23.11 -25.46 18.22
CA VAL A 172 -23.67 -26.79 17.86
C VAL A 172 -22.84 -27.98 18.36
N ALA A 173 -21.51 -27.87 18.39
CA ALA A 173 -20.59 -28.97 18.66
C ALA A 173 -19.65 -28.77 19.87
N GLY A 174 -19.67 -27.58 20.48
CA GLY A 174 -18.91 -27.26 21.69
C GLY A 174 -17.52 -26.67 21.43
N ALA A 175 -17.16 -25.68 22.26
CA ALA A 175 -15.96 -24.85 22.12
C ALA A 175 -14.66 -25.62 21.81
N GLY A 176 -14.36 -26.68 22.57
CA GLY A 176 -13.05 -27.34 22.53
C GLY A 176 -12.69 -27.98 21.19
N MET A 177 -13.64 -28.66 20.54
CA MET A 177 -13.36 -29.33 19.26
C MET A 177 -13.30 -28.33 18.10
N CYS A 178 -14.22 -27.36 18.07
CA CYS A 178 -14.24 -26.33 17.03
C CYS A 178 -12.99 -25.45 17.07
N LEU A 179 -12.56 -24.98 18.25
CA LEU A 179 -11.34 -24.19 18.39
C LEU A 179 -10.10 -24.93 17.88
N VAL A 180 -9.95 -26.23 18.23
CA VAL A 180 -8.81 -27.03 17.76
C VAL A 180 -8.82 -27.17 16.24
N VAL A 181 -9.96 -27.52 15.63
CA VAL A 181 -10.03 -27.70 14.17
C VAL A 181 -9.83 -26.38 13.43
N PHE A 182 -10.52 -25.30 13.82
CA PHE A 182 -10.43 -24.00 13.15
C PHE A 182 -9.01 -23.41 13.25
N MET A 183 -8.37 -23.50 14.42
CA MET A 183 -6.97 -23.05 14.58
C MET A 183 -5.98 -23.90 13.78
N MET A 184 -6.20 -25.22 13.66
CA MET A 184 -5.38 -26.07 12.78
C MET A 184 -5.55 -25.71 11.30
N VAL A 185 -6.79 -25.49 10.84
CA VAL A 185 -7.07 -25.03 9.46
C VAL A 185 -6.39 -23.69 9.21
N MET A 186 -6.56 -22.73 10.11
CA MET A 186 -5.99 -21.38 9.98
C MET A 186 -4.45 -21.42 9.94
N VAL A 187 -3.79 -22.10 10.88
CA VAL A 187 -2.32 -22.11 10.98
C VAL A 187 -1.69 -22.92 9.85
N ILE A 188 -2.13 -24.16 9.62
CA ILE A 188 -1.52 -25.04 8.60
C ILE A 188 -1.90 -24.55 7.20
N GLY A 189 -3.16 -24.17 6.99
CA GLY A 189 -3.66 -23.66 5.72
C GLY A 189 -2.96 -22.38 5.29
N ASN A 190 -2.94 -21.35 6.16
CA ASN A 190 -2.34 -20.07 5.80
C ASN A 190 -0.82 -20.15 5.68
N LEU A 191 -0.15 -21.06 6.40
CA LEU A 191 1.28 -21.34 6.19
C LEU A 191 1.55 -21.90 4.78
N VAL A 192 0.71 -22.83 4.30
CA VAL A 192 0.86 -23.40 2.95
C VAL A 192 0.48 -22.38 1.86
N VAL A 193 -0.56 -21.58 2.06
CA VAL A 193 -0.92 -20.47 1.14
C VAL A 193 0.20 -19.42 1.09
N LEU A 194 0.79 -19.05 2.22
CA LEU A 194 1.92 -18.11 2.29
C LEU A 194 3.17 -18.68 1.60
N ASN A 195 3.50 -19.95 1.82
CA ASN A 195 4.63 -20.60 1.16
C ASN A 195 4.44 -20.69 -0.36
N LEU A 196 3.22 -21.00 -0.83
CA LEU A 196 2.88 -20.97 -2.26
C LEU A 196 3.00 -19.55 -2.85
N PHE A 197 2.49 -18.53 -2.13
CA PHE A 197 2.58 -17.13 -2.53
C PHE A 197 4.03 -16.67 -2.66
N LEU A 198 4.86 -16.91 -1.64
CA LEU A 198 6.28 -16.55 -1.63
C LEU A 198 7.06 -17.31 -2.72
N ALA A 199 6.76 -18.59 -2.95
CA ALA A 199 7.40 -19.37 -4.02
C ALA A 199 7.05 -18.85 -5.43
N LEU A 200 5.80 -18.45 -5.67
CA LEU A 200 5.36 -17.85 -6.94
C LEU A 200 6.04 -16.50 -7.18
N LEU A 201 6.02 -15.63 -6.17
CA LEU A 201 6.67 -14.31 -6.18
C LEU A 201 8.17 -14.45 -6.47
N LEU A 202 8.89 -15.30 -5.73
CA LEU A 202 10.33 -15.53 -5.94
C LEU A 202 10.65 -16.17 -7.29
N SER A 203 9.81 -17.11 -7.75
CA SER A 203 9.94 -17.73 -9.07
C SER A 203 9.69 -16.74 -10.23
N SER A 204 8.88 -15.70 -10.02
CA SER A 204 8.70 -14.65 -11.02
C SER A 204 9.97 -13.79 -11.16
N PHE A 205 10.64 -13.49 -10.05
CA PHE A 205 11.88 -12.72 -10.05
C PHE A 205 13.08 -13.48 -10.62
N SER A 206 13.24 -14.76 -10.30
CA SER A 206 14.37 -15.56 -10.80
C SER A 206 14.29 -15.80 -12.32
N GLY A 207 13.07 -15.94 -12.87
CA GLY A 207 12.85 -16.12 -14.30
C GLY A 207 13.28 -14.92 -15.15
N ASP A 208 12.91 -13.70 -14.74
CA ASP A 208 13.19 -12.49 -15.54
C ASP A 208 14.58 -11.88 -15.26
N ASN A 209 15.29 -12.26 -14.18
CA ASN A 209 16.71 -11.88 -13.99
C ASN A 209 17.70 -12.65 -14.90
N LEU A 210 17.24 -13.68 -15.62
CA LEU A 210 17.96 -14.32 -16.73
C LEU A 210 17.43 -13.90 -18.12
N ALA A 211 16.49 -12.94 -18.16
CA ALA A 211 16.02 -12.30 -19.39
C ALA A 211 16.81 -11.02 -19.73
N GLY A 212 18.02 -10.87 -19.20
CA GLY A 212 19.08 -10.09 -19.85
C GLY A 212 19.62 -10.85 -21.06
N GLY A 213 18.76 -11.06 -22.07
CA GLY A 213 19.07 -11.80 -23.28
C GLY A 213 19.15 -10.88 -24.50
N ASP A 214 20.26 -10.94 -25.22
CA ASP A 214 20.55 -10.12 -26.40
C ASP A 214 19.79 -10.55 -27.67
N ASP A 215 18.48 -10.79 -27.57
CA ASP A 215 17.64 -11.22 -28.70
C ASP A 215 16.22 -10.65 -28.62
N ASP A 216 16.10 -9.36 -28.94
CA ASP A 216 15.18 -8.95 -30.00
C ASP A 216 15.50 -7.52 -30.50
N GLY A 217 15.98 -7.42 -31.74
CA GLY A 217 16.12 -6.15 -32.46
C GLY A 217 14.77 -5.59 -32.95
N GLU A 218 13.67 -6.29 -32.70
CA GLU A 218 12.32 -5.84 -33.04
C GLU A 218 11.87 -4.67 -32.14
N MET A 219 12.14 -3.46 -32.62
CA MET A 219 11.51 -2.21 -32.17
C MET A 219 10.03 -2.47 -31.85
N ASN A 220 9.66 -2.34 -30.57
CA ASN A 220 8.38 -2.83 -30.06
C ASN A 220 7.22 -2.30 -30.93
N ASN A 221 6.32 -3.18 -31.36
CA ASN A 221 5.22 -2.83 -32.27
C ASN A 221 4.39 -1.62 -31.77
N LEU A 222 4.31 -1.42 -30.44
CA LEU A 222 3.71 -0.23 -29.84
C LEU A 222 4.54 1.06 -30.07
N GLN A 223 5.87 0.98 -29.96
CA GLN A 223 6.77 2.11 -30.29
C GLN A 223 6.74 2.45 -31.78
N ILE A 224 6.65 1.46 -32.68
CA ILE A 224 6.45 1.68 -34.11
C ILE A 224 5.08 2.36 -34.37
N ALA A 225 4.02 1.91 -33.68
CA ALA A 225 2.71 2.53 -33.78
C ALA A 225 2.70 3.98 -33.26
N ILE A 226 3.32 4.23 -32.10
CA ILE A 226 3.50 5.58 -31.54
C ILE A 226 4.30 6.45 -32.52
N GLY A 227 5.43 5.99 -33.05
CA GLY A 227 6.23 6.72 -34.03
C GLY A 227 5.46 7.06 -35.32
N ARG A 228 4.57 6.18 -35.77
CA ARG A 228 3.63 6.46 -36.88
C ARG A 228 2.57 7.49 -36.50
N ILE A 229 2.02 7.43 -35.30
CA ILE A 229 1.04 8.40 -34.77
C ILE A 229 1.68 9.78 -34.60
N THR A 230 2.88 9.89 -34.03
CA THR A 230 3.61 11.16 -33.87
C THR A 230 3.91 11.79 -35.23
N ARG A 231 4.43 11.01 -36.21
CA ARG A 231 4.59 11.49 -37.61
C ARG A 231 3.26 11.93 -38.23
N GLY A 232 2.15 11.25 -37.93
CA GLY A 232 0.81 11.65 -38.36
C GLY A 232 0.38 12.99 -37.74
N ILE A 233 0.60 13.17 -36.44
CA ILE A 233 0.31 14.42 -35.71
C ILE A 233 1.18 15.57 -36.26
N ASP A 234 2.47 15.34 -36.51
CA ASP A 234 3.36 16.37 -37.03
C ASP A 234 3.09 16.69 -38.51
N TRP A 235 2.67 15.71 -39.31
CA TRP A 235 2.11 15.96 -40.65
C TRP A 235 0.83 16.78 -40.59
N ILE A 236 -0.08 16.51 -39.63
CA ILE A 236 -1.28 17.32 -39.39
C ILE A 236 -0.93 18.75 -38.94
N LYS A 237 0.05 18.93 -38.04
CA LYS A 237 0.57 20.26 -37.66
C LYS A 237 1.14 21.00 -38.86
N ALA A 238 1.98 20.35 -39.67
CA ALA A 238 2.58 20.93 -40.86
C ALA A 238 1.52 21.30 -41.92
N PHE A 239 0.52 20.42 -42.12
CA PHE A 239 -0.62 20.67 -43.01
C PHE A 239 -1.47 21.85 -42.51
N ALA A 240 -1.79 21.90 -41.22
CA ALA A 240 -2.52 23.01 -40.60
C ALA A 240 -1.74 24.34 -40.70
N MET A 241 -0.45 24.33 -40.39
CA MET A 241 0.46 25.48 -40.56
C MET A 241 0.49 25.96 -42.02
N GLY A 242 0.63 25.05 -42.99
CA GLY A 242 0.59 25.36 -44.42
C GLY A 242 -0.77 25.89 -44.89
N PHE A 243 -1.87 25.40 -44.31
CA PHE A 243 -3.22 25.87 -44.59
C PHE A 243 -3.46 27.28 -44.01
N ILE A 244 -2.98 27.53 -42.79
CA ILE A 244 -2.97 28.84 -42.12
C ILE A 244 -2.10 29.84 -42.92
N TRP A 245 -0.92 29.45 -43.40
CA TRP A 245 -0.06 30.31 -44.22
C TRP A 245 -0.70 30.65 -45.58
N LYS A 246 -1.41 29.71 -46.21
CA LYS A 246 -2.22 29.98 -47.41
C LYS A 246 -3.39 30.93 -47.13
N LEU A 247 -4.08 30.78 -46.01
CA LEU A 247 -5.15 31.69 -45.56
C LEU A 247 -4.64 33.10 -45.23
N LEU A 248 -3.40 33.22 -44.72
CA LEU A 248 -2.75 34.50 -44.41
C LEU A 248 -2.07 35.17 -45.62
N GLY A 249 -2.19 34.59 -46.83
CA GLY A 249 -1.91 35.29 -48.10
C GLY A 249 -0.46 35.71 -48.37
N LYS A 250 0.51 35.25 -47.57
CA LYS A 250 1.93 35.57 -47.80
C LYS A 250 2.55 34.64 -48.84
N LYS A 251 2.94 35.20 -49.98
CA LYS A 251 3.91 34.54 -50.88
C LYS A 251 5.27 34.42 -50.17
N ALA A 252 5.91 33.26 -50.30
CA ALA A 252 7.34 33.16 -50.08
C ALA A 252 8.08 34.07 -51.07
N LYS A 253 9.24 34.60 -50.66
CA LYS A 253 10.06 35.51 -51.46
C LYS A 253 11.43 34.87 -51.66
N GLU A 254 11.68 34.38 -52.87
CA GLU A 254 13.03 34.01 -53.29
C GLU A 254 13.88 35.29 -53.46
N GLY A 255 15.15 35.23 -53.06
CA GLY A 255 16.01 36.41 -53.07
C GLY A 255 17.27 36.31 -52.21
N ASP A 256 18.21 35.47 -52.68
CA ASP A 256 19.66 35.72 -52.73
C ASP A 256 20.47 36.01 -51.45
N GLY A 257 21.59 35.27 -51.33
CA GLY A 257 22.89 35.79 -50.88
C GLY A 257 23.10 36.22 -49.41
N GLY A 258 23.64 35.30 -48.59
CA GLY A 258 24.60 35.66 -47.53
C GLY A 258 24.12 35.61 -46.07
N ALA A 259 24.07 34.39 -45.50
CA ALA A 259 24.08 34.15 -44.05
C ALA A 259 24.41 32.66 -43.74
N GLU A 260 25.54 32.15 -44.24
CA GLU A 260 26.07 30.82 -43.89
C GLU A 260 27.32 30.96 -43.01
N GLU A 261 27.11 31.26 -41.72
CA GLU A 261 28.03 31.08 -40.60
C GLU A 261 27.18 31.13 -39.31
N GLU A 262 27.66 30.58 -38.19
CA GLU A 262 26.94 30.47 -36.90
C GLU A 262 25.67 29.57 -36.83
N MET A 263 25.65 28.40 -37.49
CA MET A 263 24.84 27.25 -36.99
C MET A 263 25.40 25.87 -37.43
N GLN A 264 26.68 25.59 -37.14
CA GLN A 264 27.28 24.27 -37.38
C GLN A 264 28.19 23.76 -36.23
N GLU A 265 27.73 23.97 -35.00
CA GLU A 265 28.06 23.09 -33.87
C GLU A 265 26.74 22.51 -33.30
N ASP A 266 26.81 21.51 -32.42
CA ASP A 266 25.66 20.83 -31.81
C ASP A 266 24.69 20.03 -32.71
N LEU A 267 25.15 19.52 -33.87
CA LEU A 267 24.50 18.35 -34.49
C LEU A 267 25.47 17.37 -35.19
N SER A 268 26.55 17.00 -34.52
CA SER A 268 27.54 16.02 -35.02
C SER A 268 27.97 14.97 -33.98
N LYS A 269 26.98 14.34 -33.33
CA LYS A 269 27.11 13.03 -32.64
C LYS A 269 25.82 12.23 -32.82
N GLU A 270 25.95 10.91 -32.84
CA GLU A 270 24.86 9.94 -33.05
C GLU A 270 24.12 10.07 -34.40
N THR A 271 24.83 9.75 -35.48
CA THR A 271 24.22 9.10 -36.64
C THR A 271 25.07 7.90 -37.03
N PHE A 272 24.73 6.72 -36.50
CA PHE A 272 25.23 5.45 -37.02
C PHE A 272 24.31 4.98 -38.15
N ALA A 273 24.89 4.67 -39.30
CA ALA A 273 24.14 4.30 -40.49
C ALA A 273 23.77 2.82 -40.51
N MET A 274 22.58 2.51 -41.02
CA MET A 274 22.21 1.15 -41.45
C MET A 274 21.50 1.22 -42.80
N ASN A 275 22.29 1.07 -43.87
CA ASN A 275 21.79 0.92 -45.23
C ASN A 275 21.61 -0.57 -45.56
N ASP A 276 20.38 -1.04 -45.74
CA ASP A 276 20.12 -2.06 -46.77
C ASP A 276 18.66 -1.96 -47.25
N THR A 277 18.46 -1.60 -48.52
CA THR A 277 17.14 -1.58 -49.17
C THR A 277 17.23 -2.27 -50.53
N LYS A 278 16.87 -3.55 -50.58
CA LYS A 278 16.79 -4.31 -51.82
C LYS A 278 15.45 -4.10 -52.51
N ALA A 279 15.45 -3.29 -53.55
CA ALA A 279 14.41 -3.32 -54.59
C ALA A 279 14.67 -4.49 -55.56
N ILE A 280 13.61 -4.92 -56.26
CA ILE A 280 13.64 -6.04 -57.20
C ILE A 280 13.67 -5.51 -58.64
N GLU A 281 14.57 -5.98 -59.49
CA GLU A 281 14.33 -6.07 -60.94
C GLU A 281 15.20 -7.13 -61.65
N ALA A 282 14.86 -7.39 -62.93
CA ALA A 282 15.07 -8.59 -63.76
C ALA A 282 16.52 -9.13 -63.99
N PRO A 283 16.69 -10.36 -64.55
CA PRO A 283 17.99 -11.05 -64.62
C PRO A 283 18.68 -11.07 -66.01
N SER A 284 20.01 -11.19 -66.01
CA SER A 284 20.82 -11.66 -67.17
C SER A 284 22.15 -12.30 -66.74
N ALA A 285 22.76 -13.08 -67.64
CA ALA A 285 23.80 -14.09 -67.32
C ALA A 285 25.27 -13.59 -67.21
N ASP A 286 26.10 -14.53 -66.73
CA ASP A 286 27.48 -14.85 -67.16
C ASP A 286 28.77 -14.34 -66.43
N LEU A 287 29.57 -15.34 -66.02
CA LEU A 287 31.03 -15.52 -66.26
C LEU A 287 32.13 -14.82 -65.40
N LYS A 288 32.54 -15.54 -64.33
CA LYS A 288 33.93 -15.98 -63.94
C LYS A 288 35.17 -15.03 -63.89
N MET A 289 36.03 -15.33 -62.89
CA MET A 289 37.51 -15.15 -62.80
C MET A 289 38.06 -13.71 -62.64
N LEU A 290 39.30 -13.45 -62.18
CA LEU A 290 40.24 -14.13 -61.23
C LEU A 290 41.43 -13.15 -60.99
N ASP A 291 42.18 -13.31 -59.87
CA ASP A 291 43.50 -12.72 -59.57
C ASP A 291 43.59 -11.18 -59.42
N GLY A 292 44.61 -10.63 -58.72
CA GLY A 292 45.65 -11.29 -57.91
C GLY A 292 47.02 -10.59 -57.97
N LEU A 293 47.70 -10.47 -56.82
CA LEU A 293 49.07 -9.94 -56.60
C LEU A 293 49.31 -8.45 -57.02
N SER A 294 49.59 -7.51 -56.12
CA SER A 294 50.81 -7.27 -55.30
C SER A 294 52.01 -6.69 -56.08
N HIS A 295 52.74 -5.71 -55.52
CA HIS A 295 54.19 -5.75 -55.18
C HIS A 295 54.71 -4.39 -54.60
N TRP A 296 55.84 -4.40 -53.86
CA TRP A 296 56.62 -3.25 -53.31
C TRP A 296 55.90 -2.42 -52.21
N VAL A 297 56.38 -2.20 -50.97
CA VAL A 297 57.68 -2.35 -50.25
C VAL A 297 58.74 -1.29 -50.54
N ASP A 298 58.95 -0.40 -49.54
CA ASP A 298 60.20 0.26 -49.06
C ASP A 298 59.82 1.53 -48.24
N ASP A 299 60.46 1.97 -47.14
CA ASP A 299 61.36 1.34 -46.15
C ASP A 299 61.50 2.26 -44.88
N VAL A 300 62.22 1.80 -43.84
CA VAL A 300 62.79 2.52 -42.66
C VAL A 300 61.94 2.62 -41.37
N HIS A 301 62.60 2.36 -40.23
CA HIS A 301 62.10 2.09 -38.86
C HIS A 301 62.71 3.10 -37.83
N PRO A 302 62.62 3.00 -36.47
CA PRO A 302 62.26 1.88 -35.54
C PRO A 302 61.17 2.28 -34.50
N SER A 303 60.72 1.53 -33.47
CA SER A 303 60.84 0.12 -32.96
C SER A 303 59.71 -0.09 -31.92
N GLY A 304 59.19 -1.29 -31.62
CA GLY A 304 59.48 -2.60 -32.18
C GLY A 304 59.72 -3.70 -31.12
N PHE A 305 58.65 -4.26 -30.54
CA PHE A 305 58.67 -5.63 -29.99
C PHE A 305 57.29 -6.30 -30.11
N LEU A 306 57.23 -7.64 -29.97
CA LEU A 306 56.16 -8.52 -30.44
C LEU A 306 55.66 -9.48 -29.35
N LEU A 307 54.61 -10.25 -29.72
CA LEU A 307 54.09 -11.46 -29.06
C LEU A 307 53.23 -11.20 -27.80
N ASN A 308 52.26 -12.06 -27.44
CA ASN A 308 51.89 -13.34 -28.05
C ASN A 308 50.36 -13.61 -28.00
N ALA A 309 49.92 -14.61 -28.76
CA ALA A 309 48.69 -15.35 -28.44
C ALA A 309 48.99 -16.52 -27.49
N GLU A 310 47.95 -17.12 -26.90
CA GLU A 310 47.96 -18.08 -25.78
C GLU A 310 48.26 -17.46 -24.40
N GLY A 311 47.31 -17.60 -23.47
CA GLY A 311 47.38 -16.99 -22.14
C GLY A 311 46.03 -16.92 -21.43
N THR A 312 45.42 -18.06 -21.12
CA THR A 312 44.24 -18.11 -20.23
C THR A 312 44.64 -17.70 -18.81
N LEU A 313 44.23 -16.51 -18.36
CA LEU A 313 44.43 -16.06 -16.99
C LEU A 313 43.09 -15.71 -16.32
N SER A 314 42.75 -16.47 -15.28
CA SER A 314 41.56 -16.24 -14.47
C SER A 314 41.72 -15.00 -13.57
N VAL A 315 40.78 -14.06 -13.68
CA VAL A 315 40.62 -12.93 -12.75
C VAL A 315 39.97 -13.46 -11.46
N PRO A 316 40.41 -13.04 -10.24
CA PRO A 316 40.06 -13.73 -9.01
C PRO A 316 38.57 -13.61 -8.64
N ILE A 317 37.98 -14.77 -8.31
CA ILE A 317 36.64 -14.89 -7.73
C ILE A 317 36.69 -14.45 -6.27
N ALA A 318 35.99 -13.37 -5.92
CA ALA A 318 35.61 -13.12 -4.53
C ALA A 318 34.56 -14.17 -4.10
N GLN A 319 34.76 -14.79 -2.94
CA GLN A 319 33.89 -15.86 -2.47
C GLN A 319 32.48 -15.33 -2.15
N GLY A 320 31.45 -16.12 -2.48
CA GLY A 320 30.08 -15.82 -2.07
C GLY A 320 29.89 -16.07 -0.58
N GLU A 321 29.16 -15.18 0.10
CA GLU A 321 28.70 -15.39 1.47
C GLU A 321 27.61 -16.47 1.47
N SER A 322 28.00 -17.72 1.79
CA SER A 322 27.06 -18.81 2.04
C SER A 322 26.70 -18.83 3.53
N ASP A 323 25.51 -18.33 3.87
CA ASP A 323 24.93 -18.61 5.18
C ASP A 323 24.76 -20.13 5.35
N LEU A 324 25.49 -20.71 6.29
CA LEU A 324 25.34 -22.08 6.74
C LEU A 324 25.27 -22.08 8.26
N GLU A 325 24.08 -22.40 8.77
CA GLU A 325 23.86 -22.72 10.17
C GLU A 325 24.54 -24.07 10.47
N ASN A 326 25.44 -24.10 11.46
CA ASN A 326 25.81 -25.36 12.11
C ASN A 326 24.83 -25.60 13.28
N PRO A 327 24.26 -26.81 13.42
CA PRO A 327 23.38 -27.16 14.53
C PRO A 327 24.16 -27.41 15.83
N ASP A 328 23.41 -27.70 16.89
CA ASP A 328 23.90 -27.96 18.24
C ASP A 328 24.74 -29.25 18.33
N ASP A 329 25.71 -29.25 19.25
CA ASP A 329 26.32 -30.44 19.87
C ASP A 329 26.44 -30.14 21.37
N ASP A 330 25.71 -30.90 22.19
CA ASP A 330 25.69 -30.81 23.66
C ASP A 330 26.32 -32.09 24.27
N GLU A 331 26.47 -32.09 25.60
CA GLU A 331 26.83 -33.23 26.48
C GLU A 331 28.30 -33.70 26.60
N GLU A 332 28.85 -33.38 27.78
CA GLU A 332 29.63 -34.24 28.69
C GLU A 332 30.83 -35.08 28.20
N CYS A 333 32.00 -34.78 28.79
CA CYS A 333 32.75 -35.81 29.53
C CYS A 333 33.56 -35.18 30.68
N SER A 334 33.96 -35.98 31.69
CA SER A 334 34.38 -35.52 33.03
C SER A 334 35.77 -36.00 33.47
N SER A 335 36.07 -35.81 34.77
CA SER A 335 37.15 -36.37 35.61
C SER A 335 38.58 -35.78 35.57
N GLU A 336 38.85 -34.87 36.52
CA GLU A 336 39.73 -35.08 37.70
C GLU A 336 41.28 -35.24 37.60
N GLU A 337 41.92 -34.43 38.48
CA GLU A 337 43.14 -34.66 39.28
C GLU A 337 44.58 -34.42 38.75
N GLU A 338 45.39 -33.90 39.69
CA GLU A 338 46.75 -33.33 39.68
C GLU A 338 47.88 -34.41 39.65
N PRO A 339 49.20 -34.13 39.89
CA PRO A 339 49.98 -32.87 40.02
C PRO A 339 51.20 -32.86 39.02
N GLU A 340 52.43 -32.32 39.16
CA GLU A 340 53.30 -31.78 40.23
C GLU A 340 54.28 -30.65 39.74
N GLN A 341 54.79 -29.88 40.72
CA GLN A 341 56.16 -29.33 40.99
C GLN A 341 57.22 -29.20 39.85
N VAL A 342 58.17 -28.23 39.85
CA VAL A 342 59.29 -28.04 40.82
C VAL A 342 60.00 -26.65 40.69
N GLU A 343 60.48 -26.11 41.82
CA GLU A 343 61.54 -25.07 42.06
C GLU A 343 61.35 -23.54 41.82
N MET A 344 62.31 -22.77 42.38
CA MET A 344 62.14 -21.43 42.99
C MET A 344 63.51 -20.71 43.23
N SER A 345 63.47 -19.40 43.53
CA SER A 345 64.56 -18.53 44.09
C SER A 345 65.61 -18.00 43.09
N GLU A 346 66.27 -16.84 43.27
CA GLU A 346 66.08 -15.61 44.07
C GLU A 346 66.76 -14.44 43.27
N SER A 347 66.75 -13.13 43.57
CA SER A 347 66.48 -12.29 44.76
C SER A 347 65.95 -10.90 44.27
N ASN A 348 65.96 -9.72 44.93
CA ASN A 348 66.59 -9.21 46.17
C ASN A 348 65.79 -8.01 46.78
N LYS A 349 66.45 -7.08 47.49
CA LYS A 349 65.91 -5.97 48.31
C LYS A 349 66.84 -4.70 48.19
N PRO A 350 66.65 -3.56 48.90
CA PRO A 350 65.62 -3.18 49.89
C PRO A 350 65.01 -1.74 49.80
N ALA A 351 63.96 -1.51 50.60
CA ALA A 351 63.52 -0.32 51.38
C ALA A 351 63.98 1.13 51.01
N HIS A 352 63.18 2.19 51.18
CA HIS A 352 62.51 2.63 52.43
C HIS A 352 61.26 3.51 52.19
N ALA A 353 60.59 3.97 53.25
CA ALA A 353 59.34 4.74 53.21
C ALA A 353 59.46 6.16 53.83
N GLN A 354 58.58 7.08 53.40
CA GLN A 354 58.15 8.25 54.17
C GLN A 354 56.82 8.81 53.61
N ASP A 355 56.01 9.41 54.48
CA ASP A 355 54.75 10.10 54.15
C ASP A 355 55.00 11.51 53.58
N ASP A 356 54.08 12.07 52.79
CA ASP A 356 53.19 13.14 53.27
C ASP A 356 52.06 13.56 52.27
N SER A 357 51.22 14.48 52.72
CA SER A 357 49.90 14.89 52.24
C SER A 357 49.76 15.80 50.98
N SER A 358 48.51 15.84 50.49
CA SER A 358 47.74 17.03 50.04
C SER A 358 47.54 17.37 48.54
N GLU A 359 46.36 17.96 48.34
CA GLU A 359 45.96 18.97 47.33
C GLU A 359 45.78 18.66 45.84
N CYS A 360 45.10 19.61 45.19
CA CYS A 360 44.33 19.42 43.96
C CYS A 360 45.06 19.86 42.68
N SER A 361 44.62 19.29 41.56
CA SER A 361 44.42 19.98 40.27
C SER A 361 45.62 20.69 39.63
N THR A 362 46.08 20.17 38.49
CA THR A 362 45.90 20.91 37.22
C THR A 362 46.01 20.00 35.99
N VAL A 363 45.72 20.60 34.83
CA VAL A 363 45.88 20.08 33.47
C VAL A 363 47.29 19.51 33.23
N ASP A 364 47.39 18.45 32.43
CA ASP A 364 48.60 18.13 31.68
C ASP A 364 48.26 17.82 30.21
N TYR A 365 49.18 18.15 29.30
CA TYR A 365 48.97 18.23 27.86
C TYR A 365 49.70 17.11 27.12
N ARG A 366 49.06 16.50 26.11
CA ARG A 366 49.70 15.50 25.24
C ARG A 366 49.60 15.90 23.76
N PRO A 367 50.71 15.93 23.02
CA PRO A 367 50.70 16.28 21.60
C PRO A 367 50.15 15.13 20.73
N PRO A 368 49.52 15.44 19.59
CA PRO A 368 49.14 14.45 18.59
C PRO A 368 50.24 14.23 17.54
N GLU A 369 50.46 12.98 17.15
CA GLU A 369 51.16 12.56 15.93
C GLU A 369 50.51 11.27 15.38
N PRO A 370 50.53 11.02 14.06
CA PRO A 370 50.68 11.95 12.94
C PRO A 370 49.48 11.88 11.98
N LEU A 371 49.55 12.64 10.89
CA LEU A 371 48.53 12.77 9.84
C LEU A 371 48.04 11.44 9.28
N LEU A 372 46.71 11.31 9.20
CA LEU A 372 46.02 10.54 8.18
C LEU A 372 45.10 11.53 7.46
N GLU A 373 45.24 11.64 6.14
CA GLU A 373 44.47 12.61 5.35
C GLU A 373 43.02 12.17 5.22
N GLU A 374 42.19 12.52 6.21
CA GLU A 374 40.77 12.72 5.92
C GLU A 374 40.69 13.87 4.90
N VAL A 375 40.09 13.57 3.73
CA VAL A 375 39.82 14.59 2.72
C VAL A 375 38.88 15.61 3.35
N LEU A 376 39.42 16.79 3.64
CA LEU A 376 38.62 17.99 3.80
C LEU A 376 37.97 18.24 2.42
N GLU A 377 36.73 17.78 2.28
CA GLU A 377 35.75 18.53 1.51
C GLU A 377 35.76 19.92 2.16
N GLU A 378 36.39 20.89 1.50
CA GLU A 378 36.25 22.29 1.89
C GLU A 378 34.76 22.60 1.85
N GLU A 379 34.19 23.07 2.97
CA GLU A 379 32.84 23.62 2.95
C GLU A 379 32.90 24.87 2.06
N GLU A 380 32.59 24.71 0.77
CA GLU A 380 32.34 25.82 -0.15
C GLU A 380 31.34 26.74 0.56
N GLU A 381 31.76 27.97 0.89
CA GLU A 381 30.82 28.97 1.41
C GLU A 381 29.67 29.05 0.42
N PRO A 382 28.41 28.82 0.84
CA PRO A 382 27.31 28.60 -0.09
C PRO A 382 27.19 29.81 -1.01
N GLU A 383 27.44 29.59 -2.31
CA GLU A 383 27.38 30.63 -3.32
C GLU A 383 26.08 31.43 -3.13
N GLN A 384 26.18 32.75 -3.05
CA GLN A 384 25.01 33.60 -2.81
C GLN A 384 24.10 33.59 -4.03
N GLN A 385 23.22 32.58 -4.12
CA GLN A 385 22.40 32.30 -5.28
C GLN A 385 21.65 33.56 -5.74
N GLU A 386 22.12 34.13 -6.85
CA GLU A 386 21.49 35.30 -7.46
C GLU A 386 20.23 34.82 -8.22
N PRO A 387 19.08 35.50 -8.06
CA PRO A 387 17.81 34.97 -8.52
C PRO A 387 17.73 34.97 -10.07
N GLU A 388 17.62 33.78 -10.67
CA GLU A 388 17.50 33.51 -12.13
C GLU A 388 16.62 34.50 -12.92
N ALA A 389 16.86 34.67 -14.23
CA ALA A 389 16.05 35.55 -15.08
C ALA A 389 14.53 35.23 -15.01
N CYS A 390 13.71 36.26 -14.75
CA CYS A 390 12.29 36.10 -14.43
C CYS A 390 11.43 35.55 -15.59
N PHE A 391 11.84 35.79 -16.83
CA PHE A 391 11.17 35.36 -18.07
C PHE A 391 12.14 34.63 -19.00
N THR A 392 11.61 33.85 -19.94
CA THR A 392 12.38 33.18 -20.98
C THR A 392 12.84 34.14 -22.08
N GLU A 393 13.91 33.77 -22.80
CA GLU A 393 14.47 34.61 -23.87
C GLU A 393 13.49 34.87 -25.02
N ASP A 394 12.65 33.90 -25.38
CA ASP A 394 11.58 34.10 -26.36
C ASP A 394 10.52 35.12 -25.88
N CYS A 395 10.34 35.29 -24.57
CA CYS A 395 9.46 36.34 -24.04
C CYS A 395 10.08 37.73 -24.25
N PHE A 396 11.40 37.88 -24.00
CA PHE A 396 12.13 39.12 -24.30
C PHE A 396 12.18 39.41 -25.81
N ARG A 397 12.39 38.39 -26.66
CA ARG A 397 12.31 38.52 -28.13
C ARG A 397 10.92 38.96 -28.60
N ARG A 398 9.85 38.45 -27.99
CA ARG A 398 8.46 38.73 -28.40
C ARG A 398 7.89 40.03 -27.86
N MET A 399 8.37 40.51 -26.71
CA MET A 399 8.04 41.82 -26.13
C MET A 399 9.28 42.47 -25.49
N PRO A 400 10.08 43.25 -26.25
CA PRO A 400 11.33 43.84 -25.77
C PRO A 400 11.20 44.74 -24.54
N CYS A 401 10.00 45.27 -24.27
CA CYS A 401 9.72 46.10 -23.09
C CYS A 401 9.81 45.36 -21.74
N LEU A 402 9.90 44.03 -21.73
CA LEU A 402 10.18 43.23 -20.52
C LEU A 402 11.66 43.19 -20.14
N MET A 403 12.57 43.54 -21.06
CA MET A 403 14.01 43.52 -20.81
C MET A 403 14.44 44.78 -20.05
N VAL A 404 14.26 44.74 -18.72
CA VAL A 404 14.62 45.85 -17.83
C VAL A 404 16.14 45.80 -17.55
N ASP A 405 16.87 46.80 -18.06
CA ASP A 405 18.31 46.96 -17.83
C ASP A 405 18.63 47.09 -16.33
N ILE A 406 19.22 46.02 -15.77
CA ILE A 406 19.57 45.86 -14.35
C ILE A 406 20.63 46.91 -13.93
N THR A 407 21.37 47.50 -14.87
CA THR A 407 22.41 48.50 -14.58
C THR A 407 21.85 49.90 -14.33
N GLN A 408 20.62 50.21 -14.79
CA GLN A 408 20.03 51.54 -14.73
C GLN A 408 18.98 51.71 -13.63
N GLY A 409 18.67 52.96 -13.25
CA GLY A 409 18.05 53.31 -11.97
C GLY A 409 16.82 52.49 -11.57
N LYS A 410 15.79 52.40 -12.43
CA LYS A 410 14.57 51.62 -12.14
C LYS A 410 14.83 50.11 -12.10
N GLY A 411 15.74 49.60 -12.94
CA GLY A 411 16.18 48.21 -12.92
C GLY A 411 16.93 47.85 -11.63
N LYS A 412 17.83 48.73 -11.16
CA LYS A 412 18.50 48.58 -9.86
C LYS A 412 17.53 48.54 -8.68
N THR A 413 16.49 49.37 -8.69
CA THR A 413 15.44 49.31 -7.64
C THR A 413 14.65 48.00 -7.71
N TRP A 414 14.27 47.54 -8.91
CA TRP A 414 13.57 46.26 -9.10
C TRP A 414 14.44 45.06 -8.68
N TRP A 415 15.72 45.03 -9.07
CA TRP A 415 16.65 43.97 -8.70
C TRP A 415 16.90 43.92 -7.19
N LYS A 416 17.03 45.09 -6.53
CA LYS A 416 17.16 45.14 -5.07
C LYS A 416 15.89 44.65 -4.37
N LEU A 417 14.71 45.08 -4.82
CA LEU A 417 13.43 44.56 -4.32
C LEU A 417 13.37 43.02 -4.46
N ARG A 418 13.76 42.51 -5.63
CA ARG A 418 13.78 41.07 -5.93
C ARG A 418 14.73 40.29 -5.04
N LYS A 419 15.98 40.74 -4.86
CA LYS A 419 16.94 40.07 -3.94
C LYS A 419 16.42 40.11 -2.50
N THR A 420 15.77 41.20 -2.06
CA THR A 420 15.09 41.24 -0.75
C THR A 420 13.89 40.27 -0.66
N CYS A 421 13.05 40.15 -1.69
CA CYS A 421 11.95 39.17 -1.70
C CYS A 421 12.47 37.72 -1.65
N PHE A 422 13.57 37.42 -2.36
CA PHE A 422 14.24 36.13 -2.34
C PHE A 422 14.73 35.78 -0.92
N THR A 423 15.52 36.66 -0.29
CA THR A 423 15.98 36.51 1.10
C THR A 423 14.84 36.40 2.12
N ILE A 424 13.67 36.99 1.87
CA ILE A 424 12.48 36.81 2.72
C ILE A 424 11.88 35.41 2.56
N VAL A 425 11.73 34.93 1.32
CA VAL A 425 11.08 33.64 1.01
C VAL A 425 11.91 32.45 1.51
N GLU A 426 13.24 32.55 1.49
CA GLU A 426 14.15 31.50 1.99
C GLU A 426 14.40 31.56 3.50
N HIS A 427 13.93 32.60 4.19
CA HIS A 427 14.19 32.73 5.62
C HIS A 427 13.41 31.67 6.42
N GLY A 428 14.11 30.84 7.20
CA GLY A 428 13.47 29.78 7.99
C GLY A 428 12.30 30.20 8.89
N TYR A 429 12.27 31.45 9.41
CA TYR A 429 11.11 31.98 10.13
C TYR A 429 9.88 32.19 9.22
N PHE A 430 10.08 32.62 7.96
CA PHE A 430 9.00 32.76 6.99
C PHE A 430 8.44 31.40 6.59
N GLU A 431 9.29 30.40 6.31
CA GLU A 431 8.83 29.03 6.08
C GLU A 431 8.09 28.45 7.30
N THR A 432 8.66 28.57 8.50
CA THR A 432 8.01 28.14 9.74
C THR A 432 6.64 28.80 9.94
N PHE A 433 6.53 30.11 9.66
CA PHE A 433 5.28 30.85 9.71
C PHE A 433 4.25 30.34 8.70
N ILE A 434 4.66 30.08 7.44
CA ILE A 434 3.77 29.52 6.42
C ILE A 434 3.31 28.11 6.79
N ILE A 435 4.19 27.25 7.32
CA ILE A 435 3.82 25.91 7.81
C ILE A 435 2.77 26.02 8.93
N PHE A 436 2.98 26.91 9.91
CA PHE A 436 2.01 27.16 10.97
C PHE A 436 0.67 27.67 10.42
N MET A 437 0.67 28.56 9.44
CA MET A 437 -0.55 29.04 8.76
C MET A 437 -1.26 27.93 7.96
N ILE A 438 -0.53 27.01 7.31
CA ILE A 438 -1.11 25.84 6.62
C ILE A 438 -1.77 24.90 7.64
N LEU A 439 -1.12 24.60 8.75
CA LEU A 439 -1.67 23.74 9.82
C LEU A 439 -2.92 24.38 10.45
N LEU A 440 -2.89 25.67 10.76
CA LEU A 440 -4.02 26.39 11.35
C LEU A 440 -5.20 26.50 10.35
N SER A 441 -4.92 26.80 9.08
CA SER A 441 -5.92 26.80 8.00
C SER A 441 -6.48 25.40 7.69
N SER A 442 -5.76 24.33 8.01
CA SER A 442 -6.24 22.94 7.85
C SER A 442 -7.11 22.54 9.05
N GLY A 443 -6.64 22.78 10.27
CA GLY A 443 -7.40 22.52 11.50
C GLY A 443 -8.70 23.31 11.59
N ALA A 444 -8.79 24.49 10.95
CA ALA A 444 -10.02 25.25 10.82
C ALA A 444 -11.15 24.46 10.11
N LEU A 445 -10.83 23.63 9.12
CA LEU A 445 -11.81 22.84 8.36
C LEU A 445 -12.49 21.75 9.21
N ALA A 446 -11.78 21.20 10.20
CA ALA A 446 -12.31 20.16 11.09
C ALA A 446 -13.47 20.64 11.99
N PHE A 447 -13.74 21.95 12.04
CA PHE A 447 -14.88 22.55 12.75
C PHE A 447 -16.12 22.78 11.86
N GLU A 448 -16.05 22.52 10.54
CA GLU A 448 -17.18 22.65 9.60
C GLU A 448 -18.12 21.41 9.68
N ASP A 449 -18.55 21.03 10.88
CA ASP A 449 -19.47 19.91 11.18
C ASP A 449 -20.95 20.34 11.27
N ILE A 450 -21.89 19.39 11.45
CA ILE A 450 -23.34 19.71 11.61
C ILE A 450 -23.59 20.65 12.81
N TYR A 451 -22.75 20.59 13.84
CA TYR A 451 -22.90 21.39 15.06
C TYR A 451 -22.42 22.84 14.92
N ILE A 452 -21.85 23.24 13.77
CA ILE A 452 -21.38 24.62 13.54
C ILE A 452 -22.51 25.66 13.67
N GLU A 453 -23.74 25.33 13.29
CA GLU A 453 -24.89 26.23 13.35
C GLU A 453 -25.41 26.47 14.77
N LYS A 454 -25.15 25.51 15.67
CA LYS A 454 -25.34 25.66 17.12
C LYS A 454 -24.22 26.51 17.72
N ARG A 455 -23.00 26.46 17.16
CA ARG A 455 -21.78 27.12 17.64
C ARG A 455 -21.48 28.44 16.90
N ARG A 456 -22.47 29.33 16.80
CA ARG A 456 -22.44 30.61 16.05
C ARG A 456 -21.17 31.45 16.20
N VAL A 457 -20.57 31.49 17.40
CA VAL A 457 -19.31 32.24 17.65
C VAL A 457 -18.15 31.65 16.85
N ILE A 458 -18.04 30.31 16.79
CA ILE A 458 -17.00 29.62 16.02
C ILE A 458 -17.24 29.84 14.52
N LYS A 459 -18.48 29.74 14.04
CA LYS A 459 -18.84 30.02 12.63
C LYS A 459 -18.32 31.38 12.17
N ILE A 460 -18.63 32.44 12.93
CA ILE A 460 -18.20 33.81 12.62
C ILE A 460 -16.66 33.91 12.61
N ILE A 461 -15.97 33.28 13.56
CA ILE A 461 -14.49 33.27 13.61
C ILE A 461 -13.92 32.56 12.37
N LEU A 462 -14.46 31.41 11.96
CA LEU A 462 -14.02 30.68 10.76
C LEU A 462 -14.24 31.52 9.48
N GLU A 463 -15.39 32.17 9.33
CA GLU A 463 -15.70 33.03 8.18
C GLU A 463 -14.77 34.25 8.03
N TYR A 464 -14.17 34.74 9.14
CA TYR A 464 -13.12 35.75 9.08
C TYR A 464 -11.73 35.15 8.90
N ALA A 465 -11.44 34.00 9.53
CA ALA A 465 -10.17 33.30 9.41
C ALA A 465 -9.90 32.82 7.96
N ASP A 466 -10.90 32.28 7.26
CA ASP A 466 -10.83 31.86 5.85
C ASP A 466 -10.33 33.00 4.93
N LYS A 467 -10.78 34.22 5.20
CA LYS A 467 -10.34 35.44 4.48
C LYS A 467 -8.88 35.76 4.82
N VAL A 468 -8.50 35.70 6.09
CA VAL A 468 -7.11 35.94 6.54
C VAL A 468 -6.14 34.93 5.93
N PHE A 469 -6.44 33.64 5.97
CA PHE A 469 -5.60 32.60 5.34
C PHE A 469 -5.46 32.84 3.84
N THR A 470 -6.57 33.12 3.15
CA THR A 470 -6.56 33.42 1.71
C THR A 470 -5.67 34.63 1.39
N TYR A 471 -5.73 35.71 2.16
CA TYR A 471 -4.83 36.86 1.98
C TYR A 471 -3.36 36.52 2.25
N VAL A 472 -3.05 35.77 3.32
CA VAL A 472 -1.67 35.34 3.62
C VAL A 472 -1.08 34.51 2.48
N PHE A 473 -1.86 33.58 1.91
CA PHE A 473 -1.39 32.72 0.83
C PHE A 473 -1.31 33.43 -0.53
N VAL A 474 -2.16 34.42 -0.80
CA VAL A 474 -2.00 35.31 -1.97
C VAL A 474 -0.72 36.16 -1.83
N ILE A 475 -0.41 36.66 -0.63
CA ILE A 475 0.85 37.38 -0.36
C ILE A 475 2.06 36.46 -0.52
N GLU A 476 2.00 35.23 -0.01
CA GLU A 476 3.02 34.19 -0.23
C GLU A 476 3.27 33.92 -1.72
N MET A 477 2.20 33.77 -2.51
CA MET A 477 2.27 33.56 -3.96
C MET A 477 2.93 34.74 -4.68
N VAL A 478 2.53 35.98 -4.37
CA VAL A 478 3.12 37.19 -4.98
C VAL A 478 4.60 37.36 -4.59
N LEU A 479 4.97 37.06 -3.35
CA LEU A 479 6.38 37.06 -2.92
C LEU A 479 7.20 36.01 -3.68
N LYS A 480 6.68 34.77 -3.85
CA LYS A 480 7.29 33.71 -4.67
C LYS A 480 7.45 34.12 -6.13
N TRP A 481 6.46 34.77 -6.73
CA TRP A 481 6.53 35.28 -8.10
C TRP A 481 7.61 36.36 -8.28
N VAL A 482 7.75 37.30 -7.34
CA VAL A 482 8.80 38.33 -7.40
C VAL A 482 10.18 37.74 -7.15
N ALA A 483 10.31 36.83 -6.18
CA ALA A 483 11.56 36.13 -5.86
C ALA A 483 12.04 35.23 -7.01
N TYR A 484 11.38 34.09 -7.23
CA TYR A 484 11.81 33.09 -8.20
C TYR A 484 11.59 33.52 -9.66
N GLY A 485 10.60 34.36 -9.92
CA GLY A 485 10.19 34.72 -11.28
C GLY A 485 9.31 33.67 -11.94
N PHE A 486 8.57 34.07 -12.98
CA PHE A 486 7.53 33.25 -13.59
C PHE A 486 8.07 31.96 -14.23
N LYS A 487 9.26 32.00 -14.84
CA LYS A 487 9.94 30.82 -15.41
C LYS A 487 10.10 29.72 -14.34
N VAL A 488 10.88 30.01 -13.29
CA VAL A 488 11.24 29.04 -12.24
C VAL A 488 10.01 28.59 -11.45
N TYR A 489 9.08 29.51 -11.16
CA TYR A 489 7.85 29.20 -10.43
C TYR A 489 6.98 28.18 -11.16
N PHE A 490 6.70 28.38 -12.46
CA PHE A 490 5.84 27.46 -13.21
C PHE A 490 6.53 26.17 -13.69
N THR A 491 7.87 26.09 -13.66
CA THR A 491 8.57 24.80 -13.83
C THR A 491 8.53 23.91 -12.59
N ASN A 492 8.20 24.44 -11.41
CA ASN A 492 8.17 23.68 -10.15
C ASN A 492 6.76 23.13 -9.84
N ALA A 493 6.60 21.81 -9.90
CA ALA A 493 5.33 21.13 -9.65
C ALA A 493 4.70 21.44 -8.28
N TRP A 494 5.52 21.68 -7.24
CA TRP A 494 5.03 22.04 -5.91
C TRP A 494 4.50 23.47 -5.84
N CYS A 495 5.11 24.39 -6.61
CA CYS A 495 4.58 25.74 -6.79
C CYS A 495 3.27 25.72 -7.60
N TRP A 496 3.13 24.79 -8.55
CA TRP A 496 1.90 24.57 -9.31
C TRP A 496 0.74 24.05 -8.43
N LEU A 497 1.03 23.18 -7.46
CA LEU A 497 0.06 22.73 -6.45
C LEU A 497 -0.38 23.88 -5.51
N ASP A 498 0.57 24.69 -5.03
CA ASP A 498 0.28 25.89 -4.24
C ASP A 498 -0.64 26.86 -5.02
N PHE A 499 -0.30 27.11 -6.28
CA PHE A 499 -1.01 28.02 -7.19
C PHE A 499 -2.49 27.63 -7.35
N LEU A 500 -2.79 26.37 -7.70
CA LEU A 500 -4.17 25.91 -7.89
C LEU A 500 -5.04 26.05 -6.63
N ILE A 501 -4.48 25.80 -5.44
CA ILE A 501 -5.22 25.87 -4.17
C ILE A 501 -5.52 27.33 -3.78
N VAL A 502 -4.62 28.26 -4.11
CA VAL A 502 -4.86 29.71 -3.99
C VAL A 502 -5.92 30.17 -4.98
N ASP A 503 -5.85 29.75 -6.25
CA ASP A 503 -6.82 30.11 -7.28
C ASP A 503 -8.25 29.64 -6.96
N VAL A 504 -8.43 28.39 -6.50
CA VAL A 504 -9.75 27.90 -6.04
C VAL A 504 -10.31 28.73 -4.89
N SER A 505 -9.44 29.16 -3.96
CA SER A 505 -9.83 30.04 -2.85
C SER A 505 -10.18 31.46 -3.34
N LEU A 506 -9.43 31.99 -4.31
CA LEU A 506 -9.65 33.31 -4.90
C LEU A 506 -10.95 33.36 -5.71
N ILE A 507 -11.24 32.33 -6.53
CA ILE A 507 -12.50 32.20 -7.27
C ILE A 507 -13.68 32.15 -6.29
N SER A 508 -13.59 31.37 -5.20
CA SER A 508 -14.61 31.31 -4.15
C SER A 508 -14.83 32.67 -3.48
N LEU A 509 -13.76 33.41 -3.18
CA LEU A 509 -13.82 34.75 -2.58
C LEU A 509 -14.47 35.78 -3.54
N THR A 510 -14.05 35.80 -4.81
CA THR A 510 -14.59 36.72 -5.83
C THR A 510 -16.06 36.44 -6.14
N ALA A 511 -16.45 35.16 -6.24
CA ALA A 511 -17.85 34.77 -6.45
C ALA A 511 -18.77 35.23 -5.31
N ASN A 512 -18.30 35.10 -4.06
CA ASN A 512 -19.03 35.60 -2.88
C ASN A 512 -19.12 37.15 -2.88
N LEU A 513 -18.06 37.85 -3.29
CA LEU A 513 -18.05 39.32 -3.39
C LEU A 513 -19.01 39.85 -4.46
N MET A 514 -19.18 39.11 -5.57
CA MET A 514 -20.09 39.46 -6.67
C MET A 514 -21.54 38.96 -6.46
N GLY A 515 -21.82 38.23 -5.38
CA GLY A 515 -23.17 37.73 -5.07
C GLY A 515 -23.60 36.48 -5.85
N TYR A 516 -22.69 35.78 -6.54
CA TYR A 516 -22.98 34.55 -7.30
C TYR A 516 -22.90 33.26 -6.44
N SER A 517 -22.97 33.40 -5.10
CA SER A 517 -22.60 32.39 -4.10
C SER A 517 -23.41 31.08 -4.10
N GLU A 518 -24.60 31.07 -4.71
CA GLU A 518 -25.54 29.93 -4.67
C GLU A 518 -25.54 29.07 -5.94
N LEU A 519 -24.81 29.44 -6.99
CA LEU A 519 -24.71 28.62 -8.20
C LEU A 519 -24.04 27.28 -7.88
N GLY A 520 -24.63 26.18 -8.35
CA GLY A 520 -24.18 24.81 -8.09
C GLY A 520 -22.66 24.59 -8.21
N PRO A 521 -21.99 25.03 -9.29
CA PRO A 521 -20.53 24.92 -9.42
C PRO A 521 -19.75 25.64 -8.32
N ILE A 522 -20.23 26.79 -7.82
CA ILE A 522 -19.59 27.54 -6.73
C ILE A 522 -19.84 26.87 -5.37
N LYS A 523 -20.96 26.15 -5.20
CA LYS A 523 -21.15 25.24 -4.07
C LYS A 523 -20.18 24.06 -4.12
N SER A 524 -19.95 23.46 -5.29
CA SER A 524 -18.95 22.38 -5.48
C SER A 524 -17.50 22.86 -5.28
N LEU A 525 -17.14 24.07 -5.74
CA LEU A 525 -15.83 24.67 -5.45
C LEU A 525 -15.58 24.89 -3.94
N ARG A 526 -16.63 24.91 -3.11
CA ARG A 526 -16.49 24.98 -1.65
C ARG A 526 -15.97 23.67 -1.05
N THR A 527 -16.36 22.49 -1.55
CA THR A 527 -15.84 21.22 -1.01
C THR A 527 -14.37 21.00 -1.36
N LEU A 528 -13.88 21.54 -2.49
CA LEU A 528 -12.46 21.54 -2.85
C LEU A 528 -11.55 22.27 -1.84
N ARG A 529 -12.10 23.03 -0.89
CA ARG A 529 -11.34 23.57 0.26
C ARG A 529 -10.68 22.46 1.10
N ALA A 530 -11.25 21.26 1.10
CA ALA A 530 -10.67 20.05 1.71
C ALA A 530 -9.29 19.67 1.12
N LEU A 531 -8.91 20.20 -0.04
CA LEU A 531 -7.58 20.00 -0.64
C LEU A 531 -6.47 20.90 -0.05
N ARG A 532 -6.81 21.92 0.73
CA ARG A 532 -5.83 22.83 1.38
C ARG A 532 -4.70 22.13 2.16
N PRO A 533 -4.93 21.01 2.88
CA PRO A 533 -3.88 20.28 3.57
C PRO A 533 -2.80 19.71 2.63
N LEU A 534 -3.07 19.49 1.33
CA LEU A 534 -2.06 19.03 0.36
C LEU A 534 -0.84 19.96 0.28
N ARG A 535 -1.00 21.25 0.65
CA ARG A 535 0.13 22.20 0.74
C ARG A 535 1.18 21.79 1.78
N ALA A 536 0.84 20.92 2.74
CA ALA A 536 1.80 20.34 3.67
C ALA A 536 2.82 19.42 2.96
N LEU A 537 2.45 18.76 1.86
CA LEU A 537 3.32 17.86 1.09
C LEU A 537 4.57 18.56 0.53
N SER A 538 4.42 19.83 0.12
CA SER A 538 5.55 20.61 -0.41
C SER A 538 6.53 21.04 0.70
N ARG A 539 6.07 21.13 1.95
CA ARG A 539 6.83 21.66 3.08
C ARG A 539 7.48 20.57 3.95
N PHE A 540 6.79 19.48 4.28
CA PHE A 540 7.38 18.40 5.08
C PHE A 540 8.24 17.48 4.21
N GLU A 541 9.56 17.49 4.42
CA GLU A 541 10.51 16.65 3.68
C GLU A 541 10.17 15.16 3.75
N GLY A 542 9.76 14.66 4.92
CA GLY A 542 9.35 13.25 5.08
C GLY A 542 8.17 12.87 4.18
N MET A 543 7.17 13.74 4.01
CA MET A 543 6.09 13.54 3.04
C MET A 543 6.65 13.59 1.60
N ARG A 544 7.47 14.60 1.29
CA ARG A 544 8.03 14.85 -0.05
C ARG A 544 8.85 13.64 -0.55
N VAL A 545 9.66 13.05 0.32
CA VAL A 545 10.48 11.85 0.04
C VAL A 545 9.60 10.64 -0.30
N VAL A 546 8.53 10.38 0.46
CA VAL A 546 7.60 9.28 0.17
C VAL A 546 6.81 9.53 -1.12
N VAL A 547 6.32 10.75 -1.36
CA VAL A 547 5.61 11.09 -2.60
C VAL A 547 6.51 10.93 -3.83
N ASN A 548 7.77 11.37 -3.77
CA ASN A 548 8.73 11.19 -4.87
C ASN A 548 8.94 9.69 -5.21
N ALA A 549 9.04 8.82 -4.20
CA ALA A 549 9.17 7.37 -4.39
C ALA A 549 7.92 6.75 -5.04
N LEU A 550 6.72 7.17 -4.61
CA LEU A 550 5.45 6.71 -5.16
C LEU A 550 5.25 7.18 -6.61
N VAL A 551 5.61 8.43 -6.92
CA VAL A 551 5.61 8.97 -8.30
C VAL A 551 6.62 8.22 -9.18
N GLY A 552 7.77 7.82 -8.65
CA GLY A 552 8.72 6.93 -9.34
C GLY A 552 8.15 5.53 -9.66
N ALA A 553 7.20 5.05 -8.86
CA ALA A 553 6.56 3.75 -9.05
C ALA A 553 5.29 3.80 -9.94
N ILE A 554 4.68 4.97 -10.12
CA ILE A 554 3.32 5.09 -10.69
C ILE A 554 3.18 4.51 -12.12
N LEU A 555 4.24 4.59 -12.95
CA LEU A 555 4.21 4.03 -14.31
C LEU A 555 4.18 2.48 -14.29
N SER A 556 4.96 1.85 -13.40
CA SER A 556 4.93 0.40 -13.22
C SER A 556 3.59 -0.06 -12.63
N ILE A 557 3.06 0.68 -11.64
CA ILE A 557 1.75 0.42 -11.04
C ILE A 557 0.64 0.53 -12.09
N PHE A 558 0.64 1.56 -12.94
CA PHE A 558 -0.35 1.74 -14.00
C PHE A 558 -0.33 0.58 -15.02
N ASN A 559 0.86 0.11 -15.42
CA ASN A 559 0.99 -1.03 -16.33
C ASN A 559 0.40 -2.33 -15.75
N VAL A 560 0.52 -2.56 -14.44
CA VAL A 560 -0.12 -3.71 -13.78
C VAL A 560 -1.63 -3.48 -13.62
N LEU A 561 -2.05 -2.27 -13.22
CA LEU A 561 -3.47 -1.92 -13.08
C LEU A 561 -4.22 -2.15 -14.40
N LEU A 562 -3.63 -1.81 -15.55
CA LEU A 562 -4.22 -2.07 -16.86
C LEU A 562 -4.38 -3.58 -17.12
N VAL A 563 -3.40 -4.42 -16.73
CA VAL A 563 -3.51 -5.89 -16.81
C VAL A 563 -4.62 -6.41 -15.91
N CYS A 564 -4.67 -5.96 -14.65
CA CYS A 564 -5.72 -6.35 -13.70
C CYS A 564 -7.11 -5.94 -14.20
N LEU A 565 -7.28 -4.72 -14.73
CA LEU A 565 -8.54 -4.25 -15.31
C LEU A 565 -8.98 -5.10 -16.51
N ILE A 566 -8.07 -5.42 -17.44
CA ILE A 566 -8.36 -6.28 -18.60
C ILE A 566 -8.67 -7.72 -18.18
N PHE A 567 -8.04 -8.22 -17.12
CA PHE A 567 -8.32 -9.54 -16.55
C PHE A 567 -9.69 -9.59 -15.86
N TRP A 568 -9.98 -8.60 -15.00
CA TRP A 568 -11.28 -8.45 -14.33
C TRP A 568 -12.42 -8.18 -15.33
N LEU A 569 -12.15 -7.58 -16.49
CA LEU A 569 -13.15 -7.40 -17.56
C LEU A 569 -13.72 -8.73 -18.04
N ILE A 570 -12.90 -9.78 -18.14
CA ILE A 570 -13.32 -11.13 -18.55
C ILE A 570 -14.33 -11.68 -17.52
N PHE A 571 -14.03 -11.55 -16.23
CA PHE A 571 -14.94 -11.96 -15.16
C PHE A 571 -16.18 -11.09 -15.09
N SER A 572 -16.07 -9.76 -15.22
CA SER A 572 -17.22 -8.86 -15.17
C SER A 572 -18.23 -9.13 -16.29
N ILE A 573 -17.77 -9.31 -17.54
CA ILE A 573 -18.66 -9.69 -18.65
C ILE A 573 -19.24 -11.10 -18.45
N MET A 574 -18.46 -12.04 -17.88
CA MET A 574 -18.97 -13.36 -17.53
C MET A 574 -20.06 -13.32 -16.44
N GLY A 575 -19.90 -12.47 -15.41
CA GLY A 575 -20.90 -12.22 -14.37
C GLY A 575 -22.15 -11.53 -14.91
N VAL A 576 -22.01 -10.55 -15.81
CA VAL A 576 -23.15 -9.93 -16.53
C VAL A 576 -23.93 -11.00 -17.33
N ASN A 577 -23.24 -11.88 -18.06
CA ASN A 577 -23.88 -12.98 -18.80
C ASN A 577 -24.57 -14.02 -17.91
N LEU A 578 -24.18 -14.14 -16.63
CA LEU A 578 -24.73 -15.09 -15.67
C LEU A 578 -25.91 -14.50 -14.86
N PHE A 579 -25.80 -13.25 -14.44
CA PHE A 579 -26.57 -12.70 -13.31
C PHE A 579 -27.34 -11.39 -13.60
N ALA A 580 -27.10 -10.72 -14.73
CA ALA A 580 -27.76 -9.44 -15.04
C ALA A 580 -29.30 -9.59 -15.07
N GLY A 581 -30.00 -8.71 -14.37
CA GLY A 581 -31.46 -8.74 -14.25
C GLY A 581 -32.03 -9.86 -13.35
N LYS A 582 -31.19 -10.70 -12.74
CA LYS A 582 -31.61 -11.82 -11.89
C LYS A 582 -31.50 -11.55 -10.38
N PHE A 583 -30.90 -10.43 -9.98
CA PHE A 583 -30.75 -10.00 -8.57
C PHE A 583 -31.96 -9.19 -8.05
N TYR A 584 -33.07 -9.19 -8.79
CA TYR A 584 -34.31 -8.55 -8.37
C TYR A 584 -35.15 -9.49 -7.51
N TYR A 585 -35.86 -8.96 -6.51
CA TYR A 585 -36.70 -9.73 -5.61
C TYR A 585 -37.86 -8.91 -5.05
N CYS A 586 -38.95 -9.59 -4.69
CA CYS A 586 -40.12 -9.02 -4.03
C CYS A 586 -39.93 -9.08 -2.50
N ILE A 587 -40.05 -7.93 -1.82
CA ILE A 587 -40.05 -7.81 -0.36
C ILE A 587 -41.39 -7.34 0.20
N ASN A 588 -41.66 -7.70 1.46
CA ASN A 588 -42.62 -7.02 2.30
C ASN A 588 -42.00 -5.70 2.79
N THR A 589 -42.69 -4.56 2.66
CA THR A 589 -42.16 -3.25 3.10
C THR A 589 -42.26 -3.03 4.61
N THR A 590 -42.99 -3.90 5.33
CA THR A 590 -43.23 -3.77 6.78
C THR A 590 -42.25 -4.58 7.61
N SER A 591 -41.77 -5.74 7.11
CA SER A 591 -40.71 -6.53 7.74
C SER A 591 -39.35 -6.48 7.01
N GLU A 592 -39.29 -5.85 5.83
CA GLU A 592 -38.14 -5.82 4.89
C GLU A 592 -37.68 -7.21 4.37
N GLU A 593 -38.35 -8.30 4.78
CA GLU A 593 -38.08 -9.68 4.38
C GLU A 593 -38.48 -9.97 2.92
N ARG A 594 -37.81 -10.97 2.32
CA ARG A 594 -38.15 -11.49 0.98
C ARG A 594 -39.42 -12.34 1.06
N LEU A 595 -40.37 -12.12 0.15
CA LEU A 595 -41.58 -12.94 0.09
C LEU A 595 -41.27 -14.36 -0.44
N PRO A 596 -41.91 -15.42 0.10
CA PRO A 596 -41.70 -16.79 -0.36
C PRO A 596 -42.29 -17.02 -1.76
N ILE A 597 -41.66 -17.95 -2.49
CA ILE A 597 -41.99 -18.31 -3.88
C ILE A 597 -43.46 -18.75 -4.07
N ASP A 598 -44.05 -19.39 -3.05
CA ASP A 598 -45.45 -19.86 -3.07
C ASP A 598 -46.48 -18.73 -3.10
N VAL A 599 -46.09 -17.51 -2.70
CA VAL A 599 -46.93 -16.31 -2.73
C VAL A 599 -46.61 -15.43 -3.94
N VAL A 600 -45.33 -15.33 -4.32
CA VAL A 600 -44.85 -14.55 -5.46
C VAL A 600 -43.78 -15.36 -6.22
N ASN A 601 -44.12 -15.89 -7.40
CA ASN A 601 -43.17 -16.64 -8.22
C ASN A 601 -42.51 -15.76 -9.29
N ASN A 602 -43.20 -14.73 -9.79
CA ASN A 602 -42.65 -13.80 -10.78
C ASN A 602 -43.00 -12.33 -10.50
N LYS A 603 -42.28 -11.43 -11.18
CA LYS A 603 -42.45 -9.98 -11.06
C LYS A 603 -43.88 -9.51 -11.31
N SER A 604 -44.62 -10.13 -12.23
CA SER A 604 -46.01 -9.77 -12.53
C SER A 604 -46.92 -10.00 -11.31
N ASP A 605 -46.68 -11.07 -10.55
CA ASP A 605 -47.40 -11.38 -9.31
C ASP A 605 -47.09 -10.31 -8.25
N CYS A 606 -45.80 -9.99 -8.06
CA CYS A 606 -45.37 -8.92 -7.15
C CYS A 606 -46.03 -7.57 -7.49
N MET A 607 -46.06 -7.21 -8.78
CA MET A 607 -46.70 -5.98 -9.27
C MET A 607 -48.23 -6.02 -9.18
N ALA A 608 -48.85 -7.20 -9.16
CA ALA A 608 -50.27 -7.37 -8.88
C ALA A 608 -50.60 -7.18 -7.38
N LEU A 609 -49.72 -7.65 -6.47
CA LEU A 609 -49.84 -7.41 -5.03
C LEU A 609 -49.55 -5.95 -4.63
N MET A 610 -48.76 -5.21 -5.42
CA MET A 610 -48.34 -3.82 -5.15
C MET A 610 -49.49 -2.85 -4.82
N HIS A 611 -50.73 -3.15 -5.19
CA HIS A 611 -51.91 -2.35 -4.85
C HIS A 611 -52.19 -2.24 -3.33
N THR A 612 -51.65 -3.13 -2.49
CA THR A 612 -51.77 -3.01 -1.02
C THR A 612 -50.83 -1.95 -0.45
N ASN A 613 -49.79 -1.54 -1.20
CA ASN A 613 -48.63 -0.75 -0.76
C ASN A 613 -47.71 -1.44 0.27
N GLU A 614 -47.96 -2.71 0.61
CA GLU A 614 -47.15 -3.48 1.59
C GLU A 614 -46.01 -4.28 0.92
N VAL A 615 -45.89 -4.20 -0.41
CA VAL A 615 -45.05 -5.09 -1.23
C VAL A 615 -44.27 -4.30 -2.27
N ARG A 616 -42.96 -4.57 -2.41
CA ARG A 616 -42.04 -3.84 -3.30
C ARG A 616 -41.11 -4.78 -4.07
N TRP A 617 -41.03 -4.60 -5.39
CA TRP A 617 -40.03 -5.25 -6.24
C TRP A 617 -38.72 -4.43 -6.23
N VAL A 618 -37.70 -4.93 -5.52
CA VAL A 618 -36.38 -4.30 -5.33
C VAL A 618 -35.29 -5.00 -6.14
N ASN A 619 -34.08 -4.46 -6.08
CA ASN A 619 -32.84 -5.02 -6.66
C ASN A 619 -31.72 -4.89 -5.64
N VAL A 620 -30.77 -5.83 -5.62
CA VAL A 620 -29.53 -5.69 -4.85
C VAL A 620 -28.75 -4.47 -5.38
N LYS A 621 -28.22 -3.64 -4.48
CA LYS A 621 -27.62 -2.33 -4.81
C LYS A 621 -26.32 -2.45 -5.61
N VAL A 622 -25.46 -3.40 -5.25
CA VAL A 622 -24.21 -3.73 -5.94
C VAL A 622 -24.41 -5.05 -6.69
N ASN A 623 -24.42 -5.02 -8.01
CA ASN A 623 -24.89 -6.14 -8.84
C ASN A 623 -24.20 -6.21 -10.22
N TYR A 624 -24.56 -7.23 -11.01
CA TYR A 624 -24.04 -7.45 -12.35
C TYR A 624 -24.96 -6.92 -13.48
N ASP A 625 -25.85 -5.94 -13.26
CA ASP A 625 -26.73 -5.39 -14.31
C ASP A 625 -25.96 -4.67 -15.43
N ASN A 626 -24.73 -4.20 -15.13
CA ASN A 626 -23.82 -3.55 -16.08
C ASN A 626 -22.37 -3.92 -15.77
N VAL A 627 -21.48 -3.96 -16.77
CA VAL A 627 -20.04 -4.26 -16.59
C VAL A 627 -19.37 -3.36 -15.54
N GLY A 628 -19.77 -2.07 -15.46
CA GLY A 628 -19.26 -1.13 -14.45
C GLY A 628 -19.68 -1.46 -13.02
N LEU A 629 -20.92 -1.91 -12.80
CA LEU A 629 -21.38 -2.39 -11.49
C LEU A 629 -20.76 -3.76 -11.17
N GLY A 630 -20.58 -4.61 -12.18
CA GLY A 630 -19.84 -5.88 -12.06
C GLY A 630 -18.38 -5.68 -11.62
N TYR A 631 -17.71 -4.59 -12.00
CA TYR A 631 -16.41 -4.24 -11.43
C TYR A 631 -16.48 -3.92 -9.92
N LEU A 632 -17.53 -3.24 -9.45
CA LEU A 632 -17.74 -2.96 -8.03
C LEU A 632 -18.07 -4.24 -7.25
N SER A 633 -18.91 -5.12 -7.81
CA SER A 633 -19.17 -6.45 -7.25
C SER A 633 -17.89 -7.29 -7.16
N LEU A 634 -17.05 -7.29 -8.19
CA LEU A 634 -15.77 -8.00 -8.18
C LEU A 634 -14.75 -7.38 -7.21
N LEU A 635 -14.77 -6.06 -7.00
CA LEU A 635 -13.94 -5.40 -5.98
C LEU A 635 -14.36 -5.83 -4.56
N GLN A 636 -15.67 -5.87 -4.28
CA GLN A 636 -16.21 -6.40 -3.01
C GLN A 636 -15.76 -7.85 -2.77
N VAL A 637 -15.91 -8.73 -3.77
CA VAL A 637 -15.42 -10.11 -3.70
C VAL A 637 -13.89 -10.21 -3.55
N ALA A 638 -13.11 -9.37 -4.23
CA ALA A 638 -11.65 -9.39 -4.15
C ALA A 638 -11.08 -8.89 -2.81
N THR A 639 -11.82 -8.02 -2.11
CA THR A 639 -11.47 -7.51 -0.77
C THR A 639 -12.10 -8.30 0.38
N PHE A 640 -12.91 -9.33 0.08
CA PHE A 640 -13.70 -10.10 1.05
C PHE A 640 -14.62 -9.21 1.91
N LYS A 641 -15.29 -8.21 1.34
CA LYS A 641 -16.27 -7.34 2.03
C LYS A 641 -17.45 -7.05 1.12
N GLY A 642 -18.69 -7.08 1.62
CA GLY A 642 -19.92 -7.09 0.81
C GLY A 642 -20.12 -8.36 -0.05
N TRP A 643 -19.13 -9.25 -0.07
CA TRP A 643 -19.07 -10.41 -0.95
C TRP A 643 -20.17 -11.44 -0.71
N MET A 644 -20.66 -11.53 0.54
CA MET A 644 -21.74 -12.43 0.95
C MET A 644 -23.07 -12.13 0.26
N ASP A 645 -23.54 -10.88 0.29
CA ASP A 645 -24.83 -10.51 -0.30
C ASP A 645 -24.85 -10.77 -1.81
N ILE A 646 -23.72 -10.53 -2.49
CA ILE A 646 -23.52 -10.82 -3.90
C ILE A 646 -23.59 -12.34 -4.16
N MET A 647 -22.93 -13.14 -3.31
CA MET A 647 -22.91 -14.60 -3.45
C MET A 647 -24.27 -15.23 -3.16
N TYR A 648 -24.97 -14.80 -2.11
CA TYR A 648 -26.32 -15.26 -1.79
C TYR A 648 -27.30 -14.90 -2.92
N ALA A 649 -27.25 -13.66 -3.42
CA ALA A 649 -28.07 -13.24 -4.56
C ALA A 649 -27.77 -14.03 -5.85
N ALA A 650 -26.51 -14.42 -6.08
CA ALA A 650 -26.11 -15.25 -7.21
C ALA A 650 -26.57 -16.71 -7.09
N VAL A 651 -26.49 -17.29 -5.89
CA VAL A 651 -26.86 -18.69 -5.62
C VAL A 651 -28.37 -18.89 -5.53
N ASP A 652 -29.13 -17.89 -5.07
CA ASP A 652 -30.59 -17.90 -5.09
C ASP A 652 -31.16 -17.58 -6.50
N SER A 653 -30.32 -17.18 -7.46
CA SER A 653 -30.78 -16.63 -8.75
C SER A 653 -31.39 -17.68 -9.70
N ARG A 654 -32.55 -17.34 -10.27
CA ARG A 654 -33.26 -18.12 -11.29
C ARG A 654 -33.19 -17.45 -12.67
N GLU A 655 -34.32 -17.08 -13.29
CA GLU A 655 -34.35 -16.34 -14.56
C GLU A 655 -34.86 -14.90 -14.42
N VAL A 656 -34.62 -14.09 -15.46
CA VAL A 656 -34.86 -12.64 -15.44
C VAL A 656 -36.35 -12.33 -15.27
N GLY A 657 -36.72 -11.80 -14.10
CA GLY A 657 -38.09 -11.47 -13.73
C GLY A 657 -38.83 -12.56 -12.93
N GLU A 658 -38.16 -13.66 -12.59
CA GLU A 658 -38.64 -14.62 -11.59
C GLU A 658 -38.21 -14.19 -10.17
N GLN A 659 -38.94 -14.63 -9.14
CA GLN A 659 -38.51 -14.50 -7.74
C GLN A 659 -37.36 -15.49 -7.47
N PRO A 660 -36.24 -15.06 -6.87
CA PRO A 660 -35.15 -15.96 -6.47
C PRO A 660 -35.60 -16.92 -5.38
N SER A 661 -34.93 -18.07 -5.28
CA SER A 661 -35.29 -19.17 -4.38
C SER A 661 -34.05 -19.81 -3.77
N TYR A 662 -34.12 -20.16 -2.49
CA TYR A 662 -32.98 -20.56 -1.67
C TYR A 662 -32.14 -21.68 -2.32
N GLU A 663 -30.85 -21.40 -2.52
CA GLU A 663 -29.80 -22.31 -3.04
C GLU A 663 -30.11 -23.09 -4.35
N VAL A 664 -31.09 -22.66 -5.14
CA VAL A 664 -31.46 -23.33 -6.42
C VAL A 664 -30.28 -23.43 -7.39
N ASN A 665 -29.33 -22.50 -7.34
CA ASN A 665 -28.16 -22.46 -8.22
C ASN A 665 -26.83 -22.54 -7.43
N ILE A 666 -26.78 -23.42 -6.42
CA ILE A 666 -25.65 -23.64 -5.49
C ILE A 666 -24.26 -23.68 -6.15
N TYR A 667 -24.12 -24.25 -7.35
CA TYR A 667 -22.82 -24.33 -8.03
C TYR A 667 -22.25 -22.97 -8.47
N MET A 668 -23.03 -21.89 -8.43
CA MET A 668 -22.54 -20.53 -8.68
C MET A 668 -21.49 -20.05 -7.67
N TYR A 669 -21.42 -20.65 -6.47
CA TYR A 669 -20.28 -20.41 -5.55
C TYR A 669 -18.92 -20.66 -6.24
N LEU A 670 -18.83 -21.58 -7.22
CA LEU A 670 -17.60 -21.86 -7.96
C LEU A 670 -17.13 -20.67 -8.83
N TYR A 671 -18.03 -19.83 -9.34
CA TYR A 671 -17.64 -18.60 -10.07
C TYR A 671 -16.80 -17.68 -9.18
N PHE A 672 -17.21 -17.52 -7.92
CA PHE A 672 -16.53 -16.68 -6.94
C PHE A 672 -15.22 -17.32 -6.46
N VAL A 673 -15.20 -18.63 -6.18
CA VAL A 673 -13.96 -19.37 -5.84
C VAL A 673 -12.91 -19.24 -6.96
N ILE A 674 -13.31 -19.42 -8.22
CA ILE A 674 -12.44 -19.25 -9.39
C ILE A 674 -11.96 -17.79 -9.49
N PHE A 675 -12.85 -16.81 -9.32
CA PHE A 675 -12.45 -15.39 -9.34
C PHE A 675 -11.50 -15.02 -8.19
N ILE A 676 -11.65 -15.57 -6.99
CA ILE A 676 -10.76 -15.28 -5.87
C ILE A 676 -9.35 -15.84 -6.15
N ILE A 677 -9.25 -17.07 -6.65
CA ILE A 677 -7.96 -17.69 -7.03
C ILE A 677 -7.29 -16.92 -8.18
N PHE A 678 -8.03 -16.63 -9.26
CA PHE A 678 -7.45 -16.04 -10.47
C PHE A 678 -7.39 -14.51 -10.44
N GLY A 679 -8.46 -13.85 -10.00
CA GLY A 679 -8.65 -12.41 -9.99
C GLY A 679 -8.14 -11.69 -8.74
N SER A 680 -7.94 -12.39 -7.61
CA SER A 680 -7.31 -11.83 -6.40
C SER A 680 -5.92 -12.43 -6.14
N PHE A 681 -5.79 -13.74 -5.90
CA PHE A 681 -4.50 -14.33 -5.48
C PHE A 681 -3.39 -14.16 -6.55
N PHE A 682 -3.64 -14.47 -7.83
CA PHE A 682 -2.62 -14.29 -8.88
C PHE A 682 -2.38 -12.82 -9.30
N THR A 683 -3.38 -11.95 -9.22
CA THR A 683 -3.20 -10.52 -9.52
C THR A 683 -2.42 -9.80 -8.42
N LEU A 684 -2.66 -10.15 -7.15
CA LEU A 684 -1.93 -9.64 -5.98
C LEU A 684 -0.46 -10.11 -6.00
N ASN A 685 -0.19 -11.36 -6.40
CA ASN A 685 1.16 -11.85 -6.69
C ASN A 685 1.88 -10.96 -7.72
N LEU A 686 1.25 -10.70 -8.88
CA LEU A 686 1.80 -9.84 -9.94
C LEU A 686 2.05 -8.41 -9.45
N PHE A 687 1.10 -7.85 -8.69
CA PHE A 687 1.15 -6.48 -8.18
C PHE A 687 2.28 -6.28 -7.16
N ILE A 688 2.40 -7.16 -6.16
CA ILE A 688 3.50 -7.13 -5.19
C ILE A 688 4.84 -7.42 -5.90
N GLY A 689 4.87 -8.33 -6.86
CA GLY A 689 6.04 -8.62 -7.69
C GLY A 689 6.62 -7.35 -8.34
N VAL A 690 5.83 -6.70 -9.20
CA VAL A 690 6.28 -5.51 -9.94
C VAL A 690 6.61 -4.32 -9.02
N ILE A 691 5.93 -4.18 -7.88
CA ILE A 691 6.23 -3.11 -6.90
C ILE A 691 7.58 -3.35 -6.20
N ILE A 692 7.87 -4.57 -5.77
CA ILE A 692 9.15 -4.90 -5.12
C ILE A 692 10.30 -4.73 -6.11
N ASP A 693 10.16 -5.16 -7.37
CA ASP A 693 11.19 -4.92 -8.38
C ASP A 693 11.37 -3.42 -8.68
N ASN A 694 10.29 -2.66 -8.85
CA ASN A 694 10.39 -1.20 -9.05
C ASN A 694 11.14 -0.52 -7.89
N PHE A 695 10.82 -0.84 -6.63
CA PHE A 695 11.55 -0.28 -5.48
C PHE A 695 13.01 -0.75 -5.42
N ASN A 696 13.31 -2.00 -5.80
CA ASN A 696 14.70 -2.46 -5.92
C ASN A 696 15.47 -1.70 -7.01
N GLN A 697 14.84 -1.42 -8.17
CA GLN A 697 15.41 -0.58 -9.21
C GLN A 697 15.62 0.88 -8.75
N GLN A 698 14.65 1.47 -8.04
CA GLN A 698 14.78 2.80 -7.45
C GLN A 698 15.94 2.86 -6.44
N LYS A 699 16.04 1.87 -5.53
CA LYS A 699 17.13 1.79 -4.54
C LYS A 699 18.50 1.66 -5.21
N LYS A 700 18.62 0.86 -6.27
CA LYS A 700 19.86 0.78 -7.09
C LYS A 700 20.20 2.14 -7.72
N LYS A 701 19.23 2.82 -8.35
CA LYS A 701 19.42 4.15 -8.98
C LYS A 701 19.82 5.25 -7.99
N LEU A 702 19.36 5.17 -6.73
CA LEU A 702 19.71 6.10 -5.65
C LEU A 702 21.01 5.71 -4.89
N GLY A 703 21.90 4.95 -5.53
CA GLY A 703 23.20 4.58 -4.95
C GLY A 703 23.10 3.61 -3.76
N GLY A 704 22.07 2.76 -3.71
CA GLY A 704 21.84 1.79 -2.65
C GLY A 704 21.29 2.36 -1.35
N LYS A 705 21.14 3.68 -1.22
CA LYS A 705 20.58 4.35 -0.04
C LYS A 705 19.08 4.08 0.10
N ASP A 706 18.56 4.10 1.34
CA ASP A 706 17.14 3.89 1.59
C ASP A 706 16.26 5.04 1.09
N ILE A 707 15.16 4.67 0.43
CA ILE A 707 14.30 5.58 -0.34
C ILE A 707 13.42 6.44 0.56
N PHE A 708 12.91 5.89 1.67
CA PHE A 708 11.85 6.50 2.48
C PHE A 708 12.33 7.37 3.66
N MET A 709 13.62 7.74 3.73
CA MET A 709 14.20 8.53 4.83
C MET A 709 14.86 9.82 4.34
N THR A 710 14.70 10.91 5.11
CA THR A 710 15.45 12.16 4.90
C THR A 710 16.93 12.00 5.28
N GLU A 711 17.80 12.92 4.87
CA GLU A 711 19.23 12.84 5.20
C GLU A 711 19.51 13.00 6.71
N GLU A 712 18.69 13.76 7.45
CA GLU A 712 18.76 13.79 8.91
C GLU A 712 18.33 12.46 9.55
N GLN A 713 17.27 11.84 9.06
CA GLN A 713 16.83 10.53 9.52
C GLN A 713 17.87 9.44 9.24
N LYS A 714 18.59 9.53 8.11
CA LYS A 714 19.74 8.67 7.80
C LYS A 714 20.90 8.87 8.79
N LYS A 715 21.21 10.11 9.20
CA LYS A 715 22.18 10.40 10.28
C LYS A 715 21.75 9.76 11.61
N TYR A 716 20.47 9.89 12.00
CA TYR A 716 19.91 9.25 13.20
C TYR A 716 19.98 7.71 13.13
N TYR A 717 19.51 7.11 12.04
CA TYR A 717 19.57 5.66 11.78
C TYR A 717 21.01 5.12 11.90
N ASN A 718 21.99 5.82 11.33
CA ASN A 718 23.39 5.41 11.42
C ASN A 718 23.97 5.51 12.85
N ALA A 719 23.60 6.53 13.62
CA ALA A 719 23.98 6.62 15.04
C ALA A 719 23.34 5.50 15.88
N MET A 720 22.07 5.19 15.60
CA MET A 720 21.32 4.11 16.22
C MET A 720 21.90 2.72 15.85
N LYS A 721 22.32 2.52 14.60
CA LYS A 721 22.95 1.26 14.14
C LYS A 721 24.26 1.00 14.89
N LYS A 722 25.07 2.05 15.09
CA LYS A 722 26.29 2.02 15.92
C LYS A 722 26.02 1.70 17.40
N LEU A 723 24.82 1.99 17.92
CA LEU A 723 24.43 1.63 19.29
C LEU A 723 24.17 0.11 19.44
N GLY A 724 23.54 -0.52 18.44
CA GLY A 724 23.31 -1.97 18.43
C GLY A 724 24.59 -2.78 18.24
N SER A 725 25.53 -2.30 17.42
CA SER A 725 26.83 -2.95 17.17
C SER A 725 27.91 -2.60 18.20
N LYS A 726 27.55 -2.04 19.36
CA LYS A 726 28.53 -1.55 20.35
C LYS A 726 29.17 -2.72 21.10
N LYS A 727 30.51 -2.74 21.14
CA LYS A 727 31.30 -3.72 21.93
C LYS A 727 30.88 -3.70 23.41
N PRO A 728 30.92 -4.85 24.12
CA PRO A 728 30.50 -4.94 25.51
C PRO A 728 31.25 -3.93 26.40
N VAL A 729 30.53 -3.37 27.37
CA VAL A 729 31.08 -2.42 28.34
C VAL A 729 32.08 -3.16 29.23
N LYS A 730 33.18 -2.50 29.63
CA LYS A 730 34.13 -3.04 30.60
C LYS A 730 33.39 -3.48 31.88
N PRO A 731 33.76 -4.60 32.52
CA PRO A 731 33.11 -5.05 33.74
C PRO A 731 33.19 -3.98 34.83
N ILE A 732 32.09 -3.81 35.57
CA ILE A 732 31.96 -2.79 36.61
C ILE A 732 32.93 -3.14 37.76
N PRO A 733 33.77 -2.20 38.24
CA PRO A 733 34.73 -2.48 39.30
C PRO A 733 34.01 -2.78 40.62
N ARG A 734 34.39 -3.90 41.26
CA ARG A 734 33.85 -4.35 42.54
C ARG A 734 34.10 -3.30 43.64
N PRO A 735 33.09 -2.93 44.46
CA PRO A 735 33.25 -1.90 45.48
C PRO A 735 34.13 -2.35 46.65
N SER A 736 35.00 -1.45 47.14
CA SER A 736 36.00 -1.73 48.18
C SER A 736 35.43 -2.08 49.56
N ASN A 737 34.19 -1.68 49.85
CA ASN A 737 33.54 -1.90 51.15
C ASN A 737 33.10 -3.35 51.27
N LYS A 738 33.66 -4.14 52.21
CA LYS A 738 33.36 -5.59 52.37
C LYS A 738 31.88 -5.95 52.29
N ILE A 739 31.00 -5.22 52.99
CA ILE A 739 29.55 -5.44 53.00
C ILE A 739 28.95 -5.25 51.60
N GLN A 740 29.28 -4.14 50.92
CA GLN A 740 28.78 -3.86 49.57
C GLN A 740 29.40 -4.81 48.53
N GLY A 741 30.64 -5.26 48.73
CA GLY A 741 31.29 -6.29 47.93
C GLY A 741 30.49 -7.59 47.94
N MET A 742 30.10 -8.09 49.12
CA MET A 742 29.26 -9.30 49.22
C MET A 742 27.89 -9.14 48.52
N VAL A 743 27.26 -7.97 48.61
CA VAL A 743 26.00 -7.69 47.90
C VAL A 743 26.20 -7.60 46.38
N PHE A 744 27.31 -7.01 45.93
CA PHE A 744 27.70 -6.97 44.52
C PHE A 744 27.96 -8.38 43.97
N ASP A 745 28.69 -9.21 44.71
CA ASP A 745 29.01 -10.59 44.31
C ASP A 745 27.72 -11.43 44.18
N PHE A 746 26.78 -11.29 45.13
CA PHE A 746 25.49 -11.97 45.09
C PHE A 746 24.62 -11.55 43.89
N ILE A 747 24.50 -10.25 43.62
CA ILE A 747 23.67 -9.74 42.52
C ILE A 747 24.27 -10.06 41.13
N THR A 748 25.59 -10.23 41.06
CA THR A 748 26.30 -10.55 39.81
C THR A 748 26.22 -12.06 39.48
N GLN A 749 25.75 -12.91 40.39
CA GLN A 749 25.51 -14.33 40.09
C GLN A 749 24.33 -14.50 39.13
N GLN A 750 24.52 -15.30 38.09
CA GLN A 750 23.49 -15.66 37.12
C GLN A 750 22.22 -16.25 37.77
N PHE A 751 22.36 -16.95 38.90
CA PHE A 751 21.25 -17.46 39.71
C PHE A 751 20.29 -16.35 40.15
N PHE A 752 20.80 -15.17 40.57
CA PHE A 752 19.96 -14.05 40.99
C PHE A 752 19.12 -13.50 39.82
N ASP A 753 19.74 -13.30 38.66
CA ASP A 753 19.04 -12.82 37.47
C ASP A 753 17.98 -13.84 36.98
N ILE A 754 18.28 -15.14 37.02
CA ILE A 754 17.31 -16.21 36.71
C ILE A 754 16.15 -16.22 37.70
N PHE A 755 16.42 -16.14 39.00
CA PHE A 755 15.40 -16.12 40.06
C PHE A 755 14.42 -14.95 39.89
N ILE A 756 14.92 -13.77 39.54
CA ILE A 756 14.07 -12.61 39.20
C ILE A 756 13.23 -12.87 37.94
N MET A 757 13.78 -13.48 36.88
CA MET A 757 12.99 -13.81 35.68
C MET A 757 11.82 -14.76 36.02
N VAL A 758 12.05 -15.78 36.86
CA VAL A 758 10.99 -16.69 37.33
C VAL A 758 9.91 -15.93 38.10
N LEU A 759 10.29 -15.00 38.99
CA LEU A 759 9.33 -14.16 39.73
C LEU A 759 8.51 -13.23 38.81
N ILE A 760 9.09 -12.72 37.72
CA ILE A 760 8.34 -11.93 36.72
C ILE A 760 7.34 -12.82 35.97
N CYS A 761 7.72 -14.04 35.59
CA CYS A 761 6.79 -15.02 35.01
C CYS A 761 5.64 -15.36 35.97
N LEU A 762 5.92 -15.55 37.26
CA LEU A 762 4.89 -15.78 38.27
C LEU A 762 3.96 -14.55 38.44
N ASN A 763 4.48 -13.32 38.43
CA ASN A 763 3.62 -12.13 38.47
C ASN A 763 2.80 -11.97 37.18
N MET A 764 3.31 -12.38 36.03
CA MET A 764 2.53 -12.43 34.78
C MET A 764 1.35 -13.40 34.93
N VAL A 765 1.57 -14.61 35.44
CA VAL A 765 0.50 -15.58 35.70
C VAL A 765 -0.56 -15.03 36.67
N THR A 766 -0.16 -14.30 37.73
CA THR A 766 -1.17 -13.73 38.65
C THR A 766 -2.03 -12.64 38.01
N MET A 767 -1.53 -11.93 37.00
CA MET A 767 -2.34 -11.00 36.20
C MET A 767 -3.24 -11.72 35.17
N MET A 768 -2.90 -12.93 34.74
CA MET A 768 -3.74 -13.76 33.86
C MET A 768 -4.88 -14.49 34.61
N VAL A 769 -4.85 -14.50 35.94
CA VAL A 769 -5.88 -15.11 36.81
C VAL A 769 -6.98 -14.10 37.19
N GLU A 770 -6.79 -12.80 36.94
CA GLU A 770 -7.85 -11.79 37.10
C GLU A 770 -9.00 -12.06 36.12
N THR A 771 -10.23 -12.05 36.63
CA THR A 771 -11.46 -12.24 35.84
C THR A 771 -12.50 -11.18 36.22
N ASP A 772 -13.42 -10.89 35.31
CA ASP A 772 -14.63 -10.13 35.63
C ASP A 772 -15.48 -10.89 36.68
N ASP A 773 -16.30 -10.16 37.44
CA ASP A 773 -17.18 -10.65 38.52
C ASP A 773 -16.53 -11.68 39.48
N GLN A 774 -15.25 -11.52 39.79
CA GLN A 774 -14.54 -12.34 40.77
C GLN A 774 -14.94 -12.04 42.22
N SER A 775 -14.88 -13.05 43.09
CA SER A 775 -15.21 -12.89 44.51
C SER A 775 -14.26 -11.94 45.24
N GLU A 776 -14.78 -11.26 46.28
CA GLU A 776 -14.00 -10.35 47.13
C GLU A 776 -12.77 -11.04 47.74
N ASP A 777 -12.88 -12.31 48.16
CA ASP A 777 -11.73 -13.11 48.63
C ASP A 777 -10.65 -13.24 47.55
N LYS A 778 -11.02 -13.43 46.27
CA LYS A 778 -10.09 -13.55 45.15
C LYS A 778 -9.42 -12.21 44.83
N GLU A 779 -10.15 -11.09 44.81
CA GLU A 779 -9.50 -9.77 44.64
C GLU A 779 -8.58 -9.45 45.82
N ASN A 780 -8.99 -9.72 47.06
CA ASN A 780 -8.15 -9.53 48.24
C ASN A 780 -6.86 -10.36 48.18
N VAL A 781 -6.95 -11.65 47.83
CA VAL A 781 -5.76 -12.52 47.67
C VAL A 781 -4.86 -12.03 46.53
N LEU A 782 -5.41 -11.65 45.38
CA LEU A 782 -4.63 -11.12 44.26
C LEU A 782 -4.00 -9.76 44.59
N TYR A 783 -4.64 -8.93 45.40
CA TYR A 783 -4.08 -7.66 45.89
C TYR A 783 -2.87 -7.91 46.81
N GLN A 784 -3.00 -8.80 47.81
CA GLN A 784 -1.88 -9.15 48.70
C GLN A 784 -0.69 -9.77 47.94
N ILE A 785 -0.96 -10.64 46.97
CA ILE A 785 0.10 -11.23 46.13
C ILE A 785 0.78 -10.15 45.25
N ASN A 786 0.03 -9.23 44.65
CA ASN A 786 0.60 -8.11 43.90
C ASN A 786 1.45 -7.17 44.79
N LEU A 787 1.02 -6.91 46.03
CA LEU A 787 1.80 -6.14 47.00
C LEU A 787 3.14 -6.83 47.32
N VAL A 788 3.14 -8.14 47.54
CA VAL A 788 4.36 -8.93 47.77
C VAL A 788 5.33 -8.83 46.58
N PHE A 789 4.84 -8.97 45.33
CA PHE A 789 5.70 -8.78 44.15
C PHE A 789 6.29 -7.37 44.06
N ILE A 790 5.52 -6.32 44.39
CA ILE A 790 6.01 -4.94 44.37
C ILE A 790 7.11 -4.73 45.43
N VAL A 791 6.96 -5.29 46.63
CA VAL A 791 8.02 -5.27 47.66
C VAL A 791 9.26 -5.99 47.16
N ILE A 792 9.14 -7.17 46.54
CA ILE A 792 10.29 -7.94 46.02
C ILE A 792 11.03 -7.17 44.91
N PHE A 793 10.33 -6.62 43.91
CA PHE A 793 10.96 -5.84 42.83
C PHE A 793 11.53 -4.49 43.33
N THR A 794 10.95 -3.90 44.39
CA THR A 794 11.54 -2.74 45.05
C THR A 794 12.83 -3.10 45.76
N CYS A 795 12.86 -4.20 46.52
CA CYS A 795 14.06 -4.72 47.16
C CYS A 795 15.16 -5.07 46.15
N GLU A 796 14.81 -5.75 45.05
CA GLU A 796 15.70 -6.03 43.91
C GLU A 796 16.36 -4.75 43.38
N CYS A 797 15.56 -3.73 43.06
CA CYS A 797 16.05 -2.47 42.51
C CYS A 797 16.92 -1.69 43.52
N VAL A 798 16.55 -1.67 44.80
CA VAL A 798 17.34 -1.04 45.87
C VAL A 798 18.67 -1.76 46.08
N LEU A 799 18.67 -3.10 46.05
CA LEU A 799 19.89 -3.91 46.15
C LEU A 799 20.83 -3.66 44.96
N LYS A 800 20.31 -3.66 43.72
CA LYS A 800 21.09 -3.31 42.52
C LYS A 800 21.67 -1.90 42.59
N MET A 801 20.87 -0.91 43.00
CA MET A 801 21.30 0.48 43.14
C MET A 801 22.38 0.64 44.21
N PHE A 802 22.25 -0.05 45.35
CA PHE A 802 23.26 -0.05 46.42
C PHE A 802 24.58 -0.70 45.98
N ALA A 803 24.52 -1.84 45.28
CA ALA A 803 25.72 -2.53 44.78
C ALA A 803 26.44 -1.74 43.69
N LEU A 804 25.72 -1.30 42.65
CA LEU A 804 26.29 -0.70 41.44
C LEU A 804 26.53 0.82 41.56
N ARG A 805 25.93 1.50 42.55
CA ARG A 805 26.02 2.97 42.73
C ARG A 805 25.71 3.72 41.42
N GLN A 806 26.61 4.59 40.97
CA GLN A 806 26.49 5.36 39.72
C GLN A 806 26.41 4.46 38.47
N TYR A 807 27.03 3.28 38.48
CA TYR A 807 26.95 2.33 37.36
C TYR A 807 25.58 1.66 37.22
N PHE A 808 24.66 1.86 38.17
CA PHE A 808 23.27 1.48 37.99
C PHE A 808 22.64 2.23 36.81
N PHE A 809 22.87 3.55 36.73
CA PHE A 809 22.25 4.45 35.74
C PHE A 809 22.98 4.49 34.38
N THR A 810 24.05 3.72 34.19
CA THR A 810 24.71 3.62 32.86
C THR A 810 24.11 2.51 31.99
N ILE A 811 23.29 1.62 32.55
CA ILE A 811 22.66 0.49 31.86
C ILE A 811 21.18 0.80 31.63
N GLY A 812 20.76 0.97 30.37
CA GLY A 812 19.38 1.32 30.03
C GLY A 812 18.31 0.38 30.60
N TRP A 813 18.60 -0.93 30.69
CA TRP A 813 17.71 -1.91 31.32
C TRP A 813 17.49 -1.67 32.83
N ASN A 814 18.49 -1.14 33.55
CA ASN A 814 18.36 -0.79 34.97
C ASN A 814 17.57 0.51 35.15
N ILE A 815 17.70 1.46 34.22
CA ILE A 815 16.85 2.67 34.20
C ILE A 815 15.38 2.27 33.96
N PHE A 816 15.13 1.36 33.02
CA PHE A 816 13.78 0.83 32.75
C PHE A 816 13.19 0.08 33.96
N ASP A 817 13.97 -0.80 34.58
CA ASP A 817 13.66 -1.49 35.84
C ASP A 817 13.20 -0.47 36.91
N PHE A 818 14.03 0.53 37.20
CA PHE A 818 13.77 1.60 38.17
C PHE A 818 12.49 2.39 37.88
N VAL A 819 12.25 2.81 36.63
CA VAL A 819 11.01 3.51 36.24
C VAL A 819 9.78 2.63 36.46
N VAL A 820 9.85 1.34 36.14
CA VAL A 820 8.76 0.38 36.37
C VAL A 820 8.50 0.14 37.87
N VAL A 821 9.53 0.17 38.73
CA VAL A 821 9.34 0.14 40.20
C VAL A 821 8.63 1.40 40.67
N ILE A 822 9.08 2.59 40.27
CA ILE A 822 8.47 3.87 40.68
C ILE A 822 6.99 3.93 40.29
N LEU A 823 6.66 3.60 39.02
CA LEU A 823 5.28 3.55 38.55
C LEU A 823 4.45 2.49 39.30
N SER A 824 5.06 1.38 39.71
CA SER A 824 4.38 0.34 40.51
C SER A 824 4.05 0.80 41.93
N VAL A 825 4.95 1.53 42.59
CA VAL A 825 4.72 2.08 43.95
C VAL A 825 3.71 3.23 43.89
N LEU A 826 3.85 4.14 42.92
CA LEU A 826 2.87 5.21 42.67
C LEU A 826 1.47 4.64 42.38
N GLY A 827 1.38 3.51 41.67
CA GLY A 827 0.12 2.84 41.38
C GLY A 827 -0.68 2.40 42.62
N ILE A 828 -0.01 1.92 43.67
CA ILE A 828 -0.69 1.64 44.96
C ILE A 828 -1.08 2.96 45.63
N MET A 829 -0.12 3.88 45.82
CA MET A 829 -0.36 5.14 46.55
C MET A 829 -1.47 5.99 45.93
N LEU A 830 -1.64 5.92 44.61
CA LEU A 830 -2.75 6.57 43.89
C LEU A 830 -4.09 5.88 44.12
N SER A 831 -4.14 4.57 44.38
CA SER A 831 -5.38 3.84 44.70
C SER A 831 -6.03 4.40 45.97
N ASP A 832 -5.26 4.43 47.06
CA ASP A 832 -5.69 4.91 48.38
C ASP A 832 -6.13 6.40 48.34
N ILE A 833 -5.50 7.19 47.47
CA ILE A 833 -5.85 8.60 47.24
C ILE A 833 -7.14 8.72 46.39
N ILE A 834 -7.30 7.90 45.36
CA ILE A 834 -8.45 7.96 44.43
C ILE A 834 -9.75 7.55 45.14
N GLU A 835 -9.73 6.49 45.95
CA GLU A 835 -10.86 6.07 46.79
C GLU A 835 -11.35 7.21 47.70
N LYS A 836 -10.40 7.99 48.24
CA LYS A 836 -10.67 9.12 49.14
C LYS A 836 -11.18 10.39 48.46
N TYR A 837 -11.00 10.54 47.14
CA TYR A 837 -11.26 11.78 46.40
C TYR A 837 -12.20 11.65 45.18
N PHE A 838 -12.92 10.52 45.04
CA PHE A 838 -13.96 10.31 44.00
C PHE A 838 -13.49 10.60 42.56
N VAL A 839 -12.27 10.19 42.22
CA VAL A 839 -11.73 10.36 40.85
C VAL A 839 -12.35 9.33 39.90
N SER A 840 -12.43 9.64 38.60
CA SER A 840 -13.13 8.81 37.61
C SER A 840 -12.56 7.37 37.52
N PRO A 841 -13.41 6.31 37.49
CA PRO A 841 -12.97 4.93 37.35
C PRO A 841 -12.16 4.64 36.08
N THR A 842 -12.28 5.48 35.05
CA THR A 842 -11.46 5.41 33.83
C THR A 842 -9.99 5.71 34.09
N LEU A 843 -9.67 6.70 34.93
CA LEU A 843 -8.29 7.01 35.33
C LEU A 843 -7.68 5.85 36.11
N PHE A 844 -8.47 5.24 37.01
CA PHE A 844 -8.05 4.08 37.80
C PHE A 844 -7.67 2.88 36.92
N ARG A 845 -8.45 2.58 35.87
CA ARG A 845 -8.10 1.56 34.87
C ARG A 845 -6.76 1.87 34.18
N VAL A 846 -6.53 3.12 33.76
CA VAL A 846 -5.26 3.54 33.11
C VAL A 846 -4.06 3.47 34.07
N ILE A 847 -4.23 3.83 35.35
CA ILE A 847 -3.17 3.67 36.36
C ILE A 847 -2.88 2.18 36.61
N ARG A 848 -3.93 1.33 36.69
CA ARG A 848 -3.77 -0.14 36.77
C ARG A 848 -3.03 -0.72 35.55
N LEU A 849 -2.99 -0.09 34.37
CA LEU A 849 -2.19 -0.57 33.22
C LEU A 849 -0.67 -0.49 33.47
N ALA A 850 -0.17 0.41 34.33
CA ALA A 850 1.27 0.60 34.53
C ALA A 850 2.00 -0.66 35.03
N ARG A 851 1.29 -1.59 35.69
CA ARG A 851 1.85 -2.89 36.13
C ARG A 851 2.30 -3.79 34.98
N ILE A 852 1.75 -3.63 33.77
CA ILE A 852 2.15 -4.38 32.56
C ILE A 852 3.63 -4.13 32.22
N GLY A 853 4.17 -2.97 32.59
CA GLY A 853 5.59 -2.65 32.44
C GLY A 853 6.55 -3.64 33.15
N ARG A 854 6.06 -4.41 34.13
CA ARG A 854 6.83 -5.50 34.75
C ARG A 854 7.05 -6.67 33.80
N VAL A 855 6.05 -7.04 33.00
CA VAL A 855 6.13 -8.16 32.04
C VAL A 855 7.15 -7.85 30.94
N LEU A 856 7.22 -6.58 30.50
CA LEU A 856 8.20 -6.11 29.52
C LEU A 856 9.67 -6.32 29.95
N ARG A 857 9.95 -6.55 31.25
CA ARG A 857 11.29 -6.90 31.74
C ARG A 857 11.81 -8.22 31.17
N LEU A 858 10.93 -9.16 30.80
CA LEU A 858 11.30 -10.46 30.19
C LEU A 858 12.08 -10.28 28.87
N ILE A 859 11.89 -9.16 28.18
CA ILE A 859 12.60 -8.81 26.94
C ILE A 859 14.12 -8.65 27.18
N LYS A 860 14.56 -8.36 28.43
CA LYS A 860 15.99 -8.35 28.82
C LYS A 860 16.66 -9.69 28.50
N GLY A 861 16.00 -10.80 28.86
CA GLY A 861 16.52 -12.16 28.71
C GLY A 861 16.33 -12.75 27.31
N ALA A 862 15.21 -12.44 26.65
CA ALA A 862 14.86 -13.01 25.35
C ALA A 862 15.69 -12.41 24.18
N LYS A 863 16.90 -12.94 23.95
CA LYS A 863 17.83 -12.51 22.88
C LYS A 863 17.14 -12.35 21.50
N GLY A 864 16.34 -13.33 21.08
CA GLY A 864 15.63 -13.30 19.79
C GLY A 864 14.60 -12.17 19.70
N ILE A 865 13.70 -12.06 20.69
CA ILE A 865 12.70 -10.98 20.76
C ILE A 865 13.36 -9.60 20.76
N ARG A 866 14.50 -9.45 21.48
CA ARG A 866 15.28 -8.21 21.50
C ARG A 866 15.82 -7.84 20.12
N THR A 867 16.27 -8.80 19.31
CA THR A 867 16.70 -8.56 17.92
C THR A 867 15.55 -8.10 17.04
N LEU A 868 14.38 -8.74 17.14
CA LEU A 868 13.17 -8.37 16.39
C LEU A 868 12.67 -6.96 16.75
N LEU A 869 12.61 -6.63 18.04
CA LEU A 869 12.23 -5.29 18.52
C LEU A 869 13.27 -4.22 18.10
N PHE A 870 14.56 -4.56 18.05
CA PHE A 870 15.58 -3.66 17.53
C PHE A 870 15.39 -3.39 16.02
N ALA A 871 15.05 -4.40 15.22
CA ALA A 871 14.72 -4.24 13.81
C ALA A 871 13.43 -3.40 13.59
N LEU A 872 12.40 -3.58 14.43
CA LEU A 872 11.20 -2.74 14.42
C LEU A 872 11.51 -1.28 14.77
N MET A 873 12.36 -1.05 15.77
CA MET A 873 12.78 0.30 16.15
C MET A 873 13.60 0.97 15.03
N MET A 874 14.35 0.19 14.24
CA MET A 874 15.13 0.68 13.08
C MET A 874 14.28 1.13 11.90
N SER A 875 13.13 0.51 11.64
CA SER A 875 12.23 0.90 10.55
C SER A 875 11.30 2.06 10.90
N LEU A 876 11.17 2.39 12.19
CA LEU A 876 10.28 3.44 12.71
C LEU A 876 10.43 4.81 12.00
N PRO A 877 11.64 5.35 11.70
CA PRO A 877 11.76 6.64 11.01
C PRO A 877 11.16 6.65 9.60
N ALA A 878 11.31 5.55 8.85
CA ALA A 878 10.73 5.40 7.52
C ALA A 878 9.20 5.18 7.59
N LEU A 879 8.76 4.33 8.53
CA LEU A 879 7.34 4.06 8.78
C LEU A 879 6.59 5.32 9.23
N PHE A 880 7.24 6.19 10.01
CA PHE A 880 6.67 7.47 10.44
C PHE A 880 6.37 8.38 9.25
N ASN A 881 7.29 8.53 8.28
CA ASN A 881 7.04 9.33 7.08
C ASN A 881 5.83 8.82 6.26
N ILE A 882 5.71 7.49 6.12
CA ILE A 882 4.59 6.85 5.43
C ILE A 882 3.27 7.06 6.20
N GLY A 883 3.29 6.88 7.52
CA GLY A 883 2.14 7.12 8.39
C GLY A 883 1.69 8.59 8.42
N LEU A 884 2.61 9.54 8.30
CA LEU A 884 2.34 10.98 8.22
C LEU A 884 1.64 11.34 6.90
N LEU A 885 2.07 10.74 5.78
CA LEU A 885 1.38 10.85 4.48
C LEU A 885 -0.02 10.21 4.54
N LEU A 886 -0.15 9.02 5.11
CA LEU A 886 -1.42 8.31 5.27
C LEU A 886 -2.40 9.10 6.15
N PHE A 887 -1.93 9.70 7.26
CA PHE A 887 -2.72 10.58 8.10
C PHE A 887 -3.22 11.82 7.35
N LEU A 888 -2.40 12.43 6.48
CA LEU A 888 -2.84 13.55 5.64
C LEU A 888 -3.96 13.13 4.68
N ILE A 889 -3.84 11.94 4.07
CA ILE A 889 -4.85 11.39 3.16
C ILE A 889 -6.17 11.15 3.93
N MET A 890 -6.12 10.48 5.08
CA MET A 890 -7.30 10.28 5.94
C MET A 890 -7.92 11.62 6.37
N PHE A 891 -7.11 12.62 6.76
CA PHE A 891 -7.61 13.95 7.13
C PHE A 891 -8.40 14.61 5.98
N ILE A 892 -7.84 14.60 4.76
CA ILE A 892 -8.49 15.18 3.57
C ILE A 892 -9.81 14.49 3.26
N PHE A 893 -9.81 13.15 3.23
CA PHE A 893 -11.03 12.40 2.97
C PHE A 893 -12.06 12.53 4.11
N SER A 894 -11.68 12.74 5.37
CA SER A 894 -12.63 13.01 6.46
C SER A 894 -13.39 14.32 6.22
N ILE A 895 -12.72 15.39 5.79
CA ILE A 895 -13.39 16.66 5.45
C ILE A 895 -14.30 16.50 4.22
N PHE A 896 -13.91 15.71 3.22
CA PHE A 896 -14.80 15.34 2.11
C PHE A 896 -16.02 14.52 2.59
N GLY A 897 -15.83 13.56 3.48
CA GLY A 897 -16.92 12.77 4.08
C GLY A 897 -17.92 13.65 4.81
N MET A 898 -17.45 14.52 5.71
CA MET A 898 -18.29 15.50 6.43
C MET A 898 -19.10 16.39 5.48
N SER A 899 -18.45 16.92 4.43
CA SER A 899 -19.09 17.88 3.54
C SER A 899 -20.10 17.28 2.55
N ASN A 900 -20.10 15.94 2.34
CA ASN A 900 -20.97 15.27 1.37
C ASN A 900 -21.92 14.23 1.99
N PHE A 901 -21.53 13.53 3.05
CA PHE A 901 -22.24 12.36 3.58
C PHE A 901 -22.83 12.53 4.99
N ALA A 902 -22.59 13.67 5.66
CA ALA A 902 -23.05 13.92 7.03
C ALA A 902 -24.57 13.77 7.27
N TYR A 903 -25.40 13.96 6.23
CA TYR A 903 -26.87 13.87 6.32
C TYR A 903 -27.44 12.59 5.70
N VAL A 904 -26.60 11.64 5.28
CA VAL A 904 -27.06 10.38 4.64
C VAL A 904 -27.87 9.54 5.65
N LYS A 905 -28.96 8.94 5.18
CA LYS A 905 -29.83 8.07 5.98
C LYS A 905 -29.02 6.93 6.63
N LYS A 906 -29.01 6.90 7.97
CA LYS A 906 -28.38 5.85 8.79
C LYS A 906 -28.99 4.48 8.48
N GLN A 907 -28.19 3.61 7.86
CA GLN A 907 -28.48 2.21 7.52
C GLN A 907 -27.16 1.45 7.39
N ALA A 908 -27.18 0.12 7.55
CA ALA A 908 -26.02 -0.76 7.45
C ALA A 908 -24.84 -0.29 8.33
N GLY A 909 -23.74 0.17 7.74
CA GLY A 909 -22.54 0.62 8.46
C GLY A 909 -22.57 2.06 8.95
N ILE A 910 -23.59 2.87 8.62
CA ILE A 910 -23.75 4.23 9.15
C ILE A 910 -24.79 4.22 10.28
N ASP A 911 -24.34 4.41 11.52
CA ASP A 911 -25.16 4.45 12.74
C ASP A 911 -25.02 5.78 13.52
N ASP A 912 -25.34 5.81 14.82
CA ASP A 912 -25.23 7.00 15.67
C ASP A 912 -23.80 7.32 16.14
N MET A 913 -22.85 6.38 16.02
CA MET A 913 -21.44 6.51 16.42
C MET A 913 -20.49 6.57 15.22
N PHE A 914 -20.65 5.63 14.29
CA PHE A 914 -19.89 5.48 13.05
C PHE A 914 -20.65 6.19 11.93
N ASN A 915 -20.32 7.46 11.70
CA ASN A 915 -20.96 8.30 10.69
C ASN A 915 -20.07 9.48 10.29
N PHE A 916 -20.52 10.23 9.28
CA PHE A 916 -19.82 11.42 8.79
C PHE A 916 -20.35 12.74 9.39
N GLU A 917 -21.09 12.72 10.50
CA GLU A 917 -21.67 13.94 11.10
C GLU A 917 -20.60 14.93 11.63
N THR A 918 -19.45 14.40 12.07
CA THR A 918 -18.35 15.15 12.67
C THR A 918 -17.00 14.65 12.20
N PHE A 919 -15.95 15.47 12.40
CA PHE A 919 -14.57 15.07 12.11
C PHE A 919 -14.11 13.85 12.94
N GLY A 920 -14.52 13.77 14.21
CA GLY A 920 -14.16 12.68 15.11
C GLY A 920 -14.72 11.33 14.68
N ASN A 921 -15.99 11.31 14.24
CA ASN A 921 -16.62 10.10 13.74
C ASN A 921 -16.05 9.73 12.34
N SER A 922 -15.88 10.74 11.47
CA SER A 922 -15.35 10.57 10.12
C SER A 922 -13.93 9.99 10.09
N ILE A 923 -13.04 10.42 10.99
CA ILE A 923 -11.67 9.89 11.03
C ILE A 923 -11.61 8.45 11.57
N ILE A 924 -12.59 8.03 12.38
CA ILE A 924 -12.73 6.63 12.83
C ILE A 924 -13.20 5.75 11.67
N CYS A 925 -14.25 6.14 10.94
CA CYS A 925 -14.73 5.40 9.77
C CYS A 925 -13.65 5.27 8.68
N LEU A 926 -12.81 6.30 8.47
CA LEU A 926 -11.70 6.20 7.53
C LEU A 926 -10.50 5.41 8.05
N PHE A 927 -10.27 5.35 9.36
CA PHE A 927 -9.28 4.46 9.94
C PHE A 927 -9.69 2.98 9.76
N GLU A 928 -10.98 2.67 9.89
CA GLU A 928 -11.54 1.35 9.56
C GLU A 928 -11.36 1.01 8.07
N ILE A 929 -11.81 1.89 7.16
CA ILE A 929 -11.64 1.72 5.70
C ILE A 929 -10.17 1.63 5.28
N THR A 930 -9.24 2.23 6.04
CA THR A 930 -7.79 2.10 5.79
C THR A 930 -7.28 0.67 5.95
N THR A 931 -7.98 -0.18 6.72
CA THR A 931 -7.74 -1.63 6.79
C THR A 931 -8.54 -2.44 5.75
N SER A 932 -9.28 -1.75 4.87
CA SER A 932 -10.32 -2.30 3.99
C SER A 932 -11.47 -3.04 4.69
N ALA A 933 -11.71 -2.76 5.98
CA ALA A 933 -12.91 -3.22 6.69
C ALA A 933 -14.09 -2.24 6.50
N GLY A 934 -15.33 -2.73 6.70
CA GLY A 934 -16.57 -1.95 6.81
C GLY A 934 -17.04 -1.12 5.60
N TRP A 935 -16.20 -0.99 4.56
CA TRP A 935 -16.41 -0.03 3.46
C TRP A 935 -17.66 -0.30 2.63
N ASP A 936 -18.07 -1.56 2.54
CA ASP A 936 -19.33 -2.02 1.94
C ASP A 936 -20.55 -1.54 2.73
N GLY A 937 -20.53 -1.71 4.05
CA GLY A 937 -21.59 -1.24 4.95
C GLY A 937 -21.73 0.28 4.95
N LEU A 938 -20.63 1.02 4.81
CA LEU A 938 -20.61 2.48 4.70
C LEU A 938 -21.06 2.98 3.32
N LEU A 939 -20.80 2.22 2.24
CA LEU A 939 -21.20 2.58 0.87
C LEU A 939 -22.70 2.34 0.61
N LEU A 940 -23.29 1.26 1.12
CA LEU A 940 -24.70 0.90 0.92
C LEU A 940 -25.71 2.06 1.10
N PRO A 941 -25.69 2.85 2.19
CA PRO A 941 -26.60 3.99 2.35
C PRO A 941 -26.29 5.17 1.40
N ILE A 942 -25.03 5.34 0.98
CA ILE A 942 -24.63 6.41 0.04
C ILE A 942 -25.16 6.12 -1.38
N LEU A 943 -25.36 4.84 -1.73
CA LEU A 943 -26.00 4.42 -2.98
C LEU A 943 -27.51 4.71 -3.06
N ASN A 944 -28.15 5.17 -1.98
CA ASN A 944 -29.59 5.51 -1.95
C ASN A 944 -29.83 6.96 -2.40
N SER A 945 -30.42 7.14 -3.58
CA SER A 945 -30.56 8.44 -4.27
C SER A 945 -32.00 8.94 -4.47
N GLY A 946 -33.02 8.17 -4.09
CA GLY A 946 -34.41 8.61 -4.14
C GLY A 946 -35.39 7.76 -3.32
N PRO A 947 -36.66 8.19 -3.26
CA PRO A 947 -37.70 7.49 -2.50
C PRO A 947 -38.07 6.14 -3.14
N PRO A 948 -38.47 5.13 -2.34
CA PRO A 948 -38.70 5.20 -0.89
C PRO A 948 -37.45 4.94 -0.03
N ASP A 949 -36.28 4.67 -0.63
CA ASP A 949 -35.08 4.30 0.15
C ASP A 949 -34.54 5.49 0.96
N CYS A 950 -34.63 6.71 0.43
CA CYS A 950 -34.33 7.96 1.13
C CYS A 950 -35.33 9.07 0.76
N ASP A 951 -35.42 10.13 1.56
CA ASP A 951 -36.27 11.29 1.31
C ASP A 951 -35.40 12.51 0.93
N PRO A 952 -35.54 13.07 -0.28
CA PRO A 952 -34.80 14.27 -0.69
C PRO A 952 -35.34 15.57 -0.07
N ASN A 953 -36.48 15.56 0.63
CA ASN A 953 -37.12 16.75 1.18
C ASN A 953 -37.11 16.83 2.72
N VAL A 954 -36.68 15.79 3.43
CA VAL A 954 -36.70 15.76 4.91
C VAL A 954 -35.95 16.96 5.50
N GLU A 955 -36.56 17.61 6.50
CA GLU A 955 -35.97 18.78 7.17
C GLU A 955 -35.08 18.32 8.32
N ASN A 956 -33.78 18.64 8.27
CA ASN A 956 -32.81 18.30 9.29
C ASN A 956 -32.83 19.36 10.41
N PRO A 957 -33.30 19.07 11.65
CA PRO A 957 -33.59 20.13 12.63
C PRO A 957 -32.32 20.84 13.14
N GLY A 958 -32.14 22.08 12.69
CA GLY A 958 -31.02 22.94 13.09
C GLY A 958 -29.92 23.13 12.05
N SER A 959 -30.13 22.70 10.79
CA SER A 959 -29.31 23.12 9.64
C SER A 959 -30.19 23.58 8.46
N ASP A 960 -29.59 24.31 7.53
CA ASP A 960 -30.26 24.77 6.31
C ASP A 960 -30.29 23.69 5.19
N VAL A 961 -29.85 22.46 5.49
CA VAL A 961 -29.73 21.36 4.52
C VAL A 961 -30.95 20.45 4.58
N ARG A 962 -31.58 20.22 3.42
CA ARG A 962 -32.73 19.33 3.27
C ARG A 962 -32.33 18.04 2.55
N GLY A 963 -33.04 16.96 2.88
CA GLY A 963 -32.85 15.63 2.32
C GLY A 963 -31.87 14.77 3.13
N ASN A 964 -32.00 13.44 2.97
CA ASN A 964 -31.09 12.43 3.52
C ASN A 964 -30.59 11.39 2.49
N CYS A 965 -30.77 11.69 1.20
CA CYS A 965 -30.25 10.87 0.10
C CYS A 965 -28.74 11.05 -0.10
N GLY A 966 -28.06 9.94 -0.38
CA GLY A 966 -26.67 9.92 -0.84
C GLY A 966 -26.52 10.24 -2.33
N ASN A 967 -25.27 10.27 -2.79
CA ASN A 967 -24.93 10.51 -4.20
C ASN A 967 -24.08 9.36 -4.75
N PRO A 968 -24.67 8.42 -5.52
CA PRO A 968 -23.99 7.23 -6.05
C PRO A 968 -22.91 7.48 -7.13
N GLY A 969 -22.58 8.76 -7.41
CA GLY A 969 -21.44 9.15 -8.25
C GLY A 969 -20.38 9.96 -7.51
N MET A 970 -20.51 10.10 -6.19
CA MET A 970 -19.55 10.78 -5.30
C MET A 970 -19.03 9.88 -4.17
N GLY A 971 -19.83 8.88 -3.76
CA GLY A 971 -19.35 7.68 -3.06
C GLY A 971 -19.05 6.57 -4.06
#